data_AF-A0A4Q9LEZ0-F1
#
_entry.id   AF-A0A4Q9LEZ0-F1
#
_cell.length_a   1.000
_cell.length_b   1.000
_cell.length_c   1.000
_cell.angle_alpha   90.00
_cell.angle_beta   90.00
_cell.angle_gamma   90.00
#
_symmetry.space_group_name_H-M   'P 1'
#
loop_
_entity.id
_entity.type
_entity.pdbx_description
1 polymer ?
#
loop_
_entity_poly.entity_id
_entity_poly.type
_entity_poly.pdbx_seq_one_letter_code
_entity_poly.pdbx_strand_id
1 'polypeptide(L)'
;MYFSESIATKSNHRSYSQTLNTNQSVMQQEESCECIKKQKLDLENAQPCYKSDYTTENAHIKDIHYPECNINEKYRESSSLQNITNEDNGMMNTEDRGTILINQRKKLVIFDYLDTFMIRSKYLDELSMSENEELKLNINDITKSHIDSEIFEECMNTLQYGWCSIFYDLKKEQFLSLIRLLYDLDCYSDSNALFIFYENLLPFIFSYLADRSCINISNLTGVDFKSNTKYFLPFIYVLYDSIEINFNTNNKELTLIEREQDIKKITYEKHNIYEIIIRTTPRALDIIYDENSKDKWVFLNCIICSFKIEGIRISSNDMYFSECKNIDLKCESILHNSKIYEMNTAFISVFTTIELMKRSEIKSIEFEKVVLSDLDVLFLISLINIESLSIVKCTMTRSTFHFRKLARYFPKLKILRIVGFELQYGFFNRLPLTNIEVLDISCSRYIGNLNHLKSERMNSLIELGISYTYLNYKILNFLMLSNNLKVLTMRGVDSLRLRHFNECDNWQRSFQYLDLSRGKLHDFFLTFFSMNIKAEVLFLENLNRTGHLKKILEQKSLYESTKKLSLSGCFISEDLIDYICEFKFLEHLYLFCLKQEFLDLSFFKCKFISILVVLNLSKNELKKETLDSLKHFDRLETLNLSDCSLKPEFMSYLCVPSLIASVAKLKLSGNIFCASDIFKIGFFINLVYLSVTLDNKVFADYLTEYRVLRCMNLEKLVLVTTDLNIDIKNLILSLPSLRSVKLIRCKNTNENKYDFHVGETPECIERENDNVLKCLVEISGSHDENLPVTTIPTLRKQKVSINDRKRIIEKTLEGYSMSAIASVYRINFQRINSIVRRYLKIGLVF
;
A
#
# COMPACT_ATOMS: atom_id res chain seq x y z
N MET A 1 -14.18 -49.78 -20.23
CA MET A 1 -14.87 -50.97 -20.79
C MET A 1 -16.32 -50.61 -21.08
N TYR A 2 -17.11 -51.50 -21.69
CA TYR A 2 -18.29 -51.16 -22.50
C TYR A 2 -19.54 -50.58 -21.80
N PHE A 3 -20.42 -50.04 -22.66
CA PHE A 3 -21.80 -49.57 -22.46
C PHE A 3 -22.77 -50.59 -21.85
N SER A 4 -23.81 -50.07 -21.17
CA SER A 4 -25.25 -50.40 -21.33
C SER A 4 -26.05 -49.43 -20.41
N GLU A 5 -27.09 -48.71 -20.84
CA GLU A 5 -28.47 -49.13 -21.22
C GLU A 5 -29.32 -49.67 -20.04
N SER A 6 -30.63 -49.39 -19.91
CA SER A 6 -31.54 -48.53 -20.72
C SER A 6 -32.86 -48.16 -19.98
N ILE A 7 -33.59 -47.18 -20.56
CA ILE A 7 -35.07 -47.05 -20.70
C ILE A 7 -36.01 -47.46 -19.53
N ALA A 8 -36.83 -46.49 -19.09
CA ALA A 8 -38.30 -46.64 -18.98
C ALA A 8 -39.00 -45.26 -18.89
N THR A 9 -40.13 -45.08 -19.58
CA THR A 9 -40.96 -43.85 -19.56
C THR A 9 -42.44 -44.16 -19.29
N LYS A 10 -43.23 -43.10 -19.06
CA LYS A 10 -44.70 -42.99 -18.89
C LYS A 10 -45.14 -42.91 -17.41
N SER A 11 -45.75 -41.83 -16.90
CA SER A 11 -46.82 -40.90 -17.36
C SER A 11 -48.24 -41.37 -17.07
N ASN A 12 -48.94 -40.73 -16.12
CA ASN A 12 -50.13 -39.90 -16.37
C ASN A 12 -50.82 -39.40 -15.08
N HIS A 13 -51.55 -38.28 -15.21
CA HIS A 13 -52.88 -37.92 -14.67
C HIS A 13 -53.45 -38.62 -13.40
N ARG A 14 -54.26 -37.98 -12.52
CA ARG A 14 -55.10 -36.75 -12.62
C ARG A 14 -55.48 -36.32 -11.17
N SER A 15 -55.36 -35.05 -10.77
CA SER A 15 -56.40 -33.99 -10.69
C SER A 15 -57.39 -33.98 -9.50
N TYR A 16 -57.39 -32.85 -8.76
CA TYR A 16 -58.55 -32.14 -8.17
C TYR A 16 -59.44 -32.77 -7.06
N SER A 17 -59.44 -32.13 -5.88
CA SER A 17 -60.61 -31.56 -5.17
C SER A 17 -60.11 -30.83 -3.88
N GLN A 18 -60.21 -29.50 -3.77
CA GLN A 18 -61.31 -28.74 -3.14
C GLN A 18 -61.47 -29.00 -1.62
N THR A 19 -61.70 -28.06 -0.69
CA THR A 19 -61.55 -26.58 -0.52
C THR A 19 -62.38 -26.20 0.72
N LEU A 20 -61.93 -25.22 1.51
CA LEU A 20 -62.64 -24.16 2.27
C LEU A 20 -61.84 -23.89 3.57
N ASN A 21 -61.34 -22.68 3.87
CA ASN A 21 -61.92 -21.33 4.00
C ASN A 21 -62.56 -21.05 5.38
N THR A 22 -61.95 -20.13 6.15
CA THR A 22 -62.49 -18.83 6.64
C THR A 22 -61.38 -18.13 7.46
N ASN A 23 -60.97 -16.88 7.15
CA ASN A 23 -61.47 -15.56 7.63
C ASN A 23 -61.18 -15.29 9.13
N GLN A 24 -60.82 -14.10 9.64
CA GLN A 24 -60.61 -12.71 9.12
C GLN A 24 -59.16 -12.24 9.46
N SER A 25 -58.48 -11.24 8.86
CA SER A 25 -58.79 -10.05 8.01
C SER A 25 -59.12 -8.73 8.75
N VAL A 26 -58.96 -7.60 8.02
CA VAL A 26 -59.18 -6.18 8.40
C VAL A 26 -58.02 -5.55 9.22
N MET A 27 -57.62 -4.28 9.11
CA MET A 27 -57.43 -3.23 8.05
C MET A 27 -56.75 -2.01 8.77
N GLN A 28 -56.13 -0.99 8.17
CA GLN A 28 -55.69 -0.68 6.79
C GLN A 28 -54.23 -0.13 6.92
N GLN A 29 -53.64 0.93 6.32
CA GLN A 29 -53.87 1.92 5.23
C GLN A 29 -52.43 2.36 4.81
N GLU A 30 -52.02 2.77 3.60
CA GLU A 30 -52.63 3.30 2.36
C GLU A 30 -52.85 4.82 2.29
N GLU A 31 -52.02 5.49 1.49
CA GLU A 31 -52.45 6.51 0.55
C GLU A 31 -51.66 6.29 -0.75
N SER A 32 -52.18 6.68 -1.92
CA SER A 32 -51.74 6.09 -3.21
C SER A 32 -52.06 6.94 -4.43
N CYS A 33 -51.18 6.93 -5.44
CA CYS A 33 -51.51 7.42 -6.78
C CYS A 33 -50.80 6.65 -7.92
N GLU A 34 -51.56 6.32 -8.97
CA GLU A 34 -51.11 5.74 -10.23
C GLU A 34 -51.31 6.71 -11.42
N CYS A 35 -50.53 6.55 -12.50
CA CYS A 35 -50.93 6.82 -13.90
C CYS A 35 -49.84 6.34 -14.90
N ILE A 36 -50.09 6.08 -16.20
CA ILE A 36 -51.15 5.26 -16.83
C ILE A 36 -50.74 4.87 -18.29
N LYS A 37 -51.02 3.61 -18.71
CA LYS A 37 -51.22 3.07 -20.10
C LYS A 37 -50.25 3.37 -21.29
N LYS A 38 -49.69 2.26 -21.82
CA LYS A 38 -49.68 1.77 -23.24
C LYS A 38 -49.51 2.73 -24.46
N GLN A 39 -48.60 2.37 -25.38
CA GLN A 39 -48.93 2.14 -26.81
C GLN A 39 -47.90 1.22 -27.53
N LYS A 40 -48.04 0.94 -28.85
CA LYS A 40 -47.38 -0.18 -29.59
C LYS A 40 -47.45 0.02 -31.13
N LEU A 41 -46.49 -0.56 -31.89
CA LEU A 41 -46.37 -0.61 -33.38
C LEU A 41 -45.94 0.73 -34.04
N ASP A 42 -45.39 0.82 -35.26
CA ASP A 42 -45.10 -0.14 -36.38
C ASP A 42 -43.55 -0.35 -36.56
N LEU A 43 -42.96 -1.31 -37.31
CA LEU A 43 -42.91 -1.59 -38.78
C LEU A 43 -42.57 -0.34 -39.64
N GLU A 44 -41.74 -0.38 -40.71
CA GLU A 44 -41.29 -1.48 -41.60
C GLU A 44 -39.98 -1.13 -42.38
N ASN A 45 -39.32 -2.11 -43.03
CA ASN A 45 -38.33 -1.98 -44.14
C ASN A 45 -36.95 -1.31 -43.88
N ALA A 46 -35.82 -1.73 -44.48
CA ALA A 46 -35.51 -2.96 -45.21
C ALA A 46 -34.00 -3.31 -45.20
N GLN A 47 -33.70 -4.62 -45.17
CA GLN A 47 -32.48 -5.27 -45.70
C GLN A 47 -32.87 -5.97 -47.04
N PRO A 48 -31.98 -6.50 -47.92
CA PRO A 48 -30.87 -7.38 -47.52
C PRO A 48 -29.63 -7.54 -48.46
N CYS A 49 -28.63 -8.31 -47.95
CA CYS A 49 -27.74 -9.22 -48.71
C CYS A 49 -26.75 -8.64 -49.77
N TYR A 50 -25.74 -9.38 -50.27
CA TYR A 50 -25.45 -10.83 -50.23
C TYR A 50 -24.04 -11.20 -49.73
N LYS A 51 -23.89 -12.46 -49.29
CA LYS A 51 -22.63 -13.20 -49.18
C LYS A 51 -22.35 -13.98 -50.48
N SER A 52 -21.09 -14.34 -50.73
CA SER A 52 -20.71 -15.67 -51.25
C SER A 52 -19.21 -15.96 -51.05
N ASP A 53 -18.87 -17.23 -50.86
CA ASP A 53 -17.53 -17.76 -50.57
C ASP A 53 -16.76 -18.16 -51.88
N TYR A 54 -15.83 -19.13 -51.79
CA TYR A 54 -15.01 -19.78 -52.86
C TYR A 54 -13.70 -19.05 -53.29
N THR A 55 -12.57 -19.71 -53.62
CA THR A 55 -11.87 -20.94 -53.13
C THR A 55 -10.41 -20.95 -53.67
N THR A 56 -9.54 -21.77 -53.07
CA THR A 56 -8.19 -22.24 -53.50
C THR A 56 -7.81 -22.22 -55.01
N GLU A 57 -6.55 -21.88 -55.34
CA GLU A 57 -5.49 -22.85 -55.76
C GLU A 57 -4.07 -22.24 -55.97
N ASN A 58 -3.08 -23.06 -56.33
CA ASN A 58 -1.64 -22.71 -56.50
C ASN A 58 -1.21 -22.64 -57.99
N ALA A 59 -0.16 -21.86 -58.34
CA ALA A 59 0.93 -22.31 -59.26
C ALA A 59 2.07 -21.29 -59.55
N HIS A 60 3.30 -21.78 -59.47
CA HIS A 60 4.57 -21.47 -60.19
C HIS A 60 4.84 -20.18 -61.01
N ILE A 61 5.93 -19.49 -60.60
CA ILE A 61 7.18 -19.18 -61.34
C ILE A 61 7.10 -18.67 -62.81
N LYS A 62 7.66 -17.47 -63.05
CA LYS A 62 8.63 -17.20 -64.13
C LYS A 62 9.39 -15.87 -63.98
N ASP A 63 10.64 -15.86 -64.44
CA ASP A 63 11.57 -14.72 -64.40
C ASP A 63 11.33 -13.70 -65.52
N ILE A 64 11.58 -12.41 -65.25
CA ILE A 64 11.92 -11.37 -66.25
C ILE A 64 13.04 -10.47 -65.71
N HIS A 65 13.93 -10.02 -66.59
CA HIS A 65 15.16 -9.26 -66.30
C HIS A 65 14.96 -7.80 -65.82
N TYR A 66 16.02 -7.29 -65.19
CA TYR A 66 16.35 -5.86 -65.07
C TYR A 66 16.49 -5.17 -66.44
N PRO A 67 16.23 -3.85 -66.51
CA PRO A 67 16.93 -2.93 -67.41
C PRO A 67 18.01 -2.15 -66.64
N GLU A 68 19.26 -2.19 -67.12
CA GLU A 68 20.27 -1.18 -66.76
C GLU A 68 19.98 0.13 -67.50
N CYS A 69 20.39 1.28 -66.93
CA CYS A 69 20.65 2.47 -67.73
C CYS A 69 21.74 3.35 -67.10
N ASN A 70 22.97 3.22 -67.59
CA ASN A 70 24.08 4.10 -67.25
C ASN A 70 23.90 5.49 -67.88
N ILE A 71 24.14 6.56 -67.11
CA ILE A 71 24.70 7.82 -67.63
C ILE A 71 25.86 8.21 -66.68
N ASN A 72 26.93 8.73 -67.25
CA ASN A 72 28.25 8.88 -66.63
C ASN A 72 28.68 10.36 -66.61
N GLU A 73 29.93 10.63 -66.21
CA GLU A 73 30.61 11.94 -66.13
C GLU A 73 30.35 12.76 -64.84
N LYS A 74 31.34 13.44 -64.22
CA LYS A 74 32.78 13.60 -64.57
C LYS A 74 33.63 13.92 -63.32
N TYR A 75 34.82 13.31 -63.21
CA TYR A 75 36.15 13.84 -62.83
C TYR A 75 36.28 14.94 -61.71
N ARG A 76 37.31 14.98 -60.84
CA ARG A 76 38.74 14.62 -61.07
C ARG A 76 39.61 14.50 -59.79
N GLU A 77 40.64 13.63 -59.83
CA GLU A 77 42.00 13.62 -59.16
C GLU A 77 42.14 14.05 -57.67
N SER A 78 42.59 13.19 -56.72
CA SER A 78 43.96 12.63 -56.43
C SER A 78 44.88 13.60 -55.65
N SER A 79 45.84 13.21 -54.78
CA SER A 79 46.68 12.00 -54.57
C SER A 79 46.97 11.84 -53.04
N SER A 80 47.30 10.71 -52.39
CA SER A 80 48.06 9.46 -52.65
C SER A 80 49.59 9.56 -52.56
N LEU A 81 50.21 8.93 -51.55
CA LEU A 81 51.55 8.29 -51.44
C LEU A 81 51.90 8.09 -49.92
N GLN A 82 52.88 7.31 -49.46
CA GLN A 82 53.28 5.89 -49.69
C GLN A 82 54.38 5.52 -48.65
N ASN A 83 54.62 4.23 -48.37
CA ASN A 83 55.71 3.78 -47.48
C ASN A 83 57.04 3.61 -48.25
N ILE A 84 58.18 3.97 -47.64
CA ILE A 84 59.55 3.57 -48.03
C ILE A 84 60.36 3.24 -46.75
N THR A 85 61.41 2.41 -46.87
CA THR A 85 62.13 1.75 -45.75
C THR A 85 63.65 2.01 -45.74
N ASN A 86 64.32 1.48 -44.70
CA ASN A 86 65.77 1.22 -44.51
C ASN A 86 66.67 2.33 -43.89
N GLU A 87 67.36 1.95 -42.79
CA GLU A 87 68.83 1.96 -42.53
C GLU A 87 69.63 3.27 -42.82
N ASP A 88 70.62 3.73 -42.02
CA ASP A 88 71.45 3.09 -40.99
C ASP A 88 72.22 4.11 -40.07
N ASN A 89 72.88 3.61 -39.01
CA ASN A 89 73.99 4.21 -38.21
C ASN A 89 73.80 5.48 -37.34
N GLY A 90 74.14 5.36 -36.03
CA GLY A 90 74.38 6.49 -35.11
C GLY A 90 74.47 6.11 -33.61
N MET A 91 75.69 6.01 -33.06
CA MET A 91 75.98 5.77 -31.62
C MET A 91 75.71 7.05 -30.76
N MET A 92 75.51 7.05 -29.42
CA MET A 92 75.73 6.03 -28.38
C MET A 92 74.93 6.34 -27.08
N ASN A 93 74.75 5.33 -26.20
CA ASN A 93 74.42 5.40 -24.74
C ASN A 93 72.99 5.80 -24.31
N THR A 94 72.37 5.23 -23.26
CA THR A 94 72.59 3.98 -22.46
C THR A 94 71.32 3.70 -21.63
N GLU A 95 70.91 2.43 -21.50
CA GLU A 95 70.11 1.82 -20.38
C GLU A 95 68.72 2.41 -20.03
N ASP A 96 67.69 1.64 -19.63
CA ASP A 96 67.37 0.21 -19.78
C ASP A 96 65.80 0.06 -19.80
N ARG A 97 65.29 -1.17 -19.86
CA ARG A 97 63.90 -1.54 -20.21
C ARG A 97 62.79 -0.81 -19.44
N GLY A 98 61.89 -0.16 -20.20
CA GLY A 98 60.53 0.19 -19.79
C GLY A 98 59.51 -0.29 -20.84
N THR A 99 58.57 -1.15 -20.44
CA THR A 99 57.61 -1.80 -21.35
C THR A 99 56.72 -0.80 -22.09
N ILE A 100 56.44 -1.07 -23.37
CA ILE A 100 55.43 -0.33 -24.15
C ILE A 100 54.06 -0.53 -23.49
N LEU A 101 53.59 0.48 -22.75
CA LEU A 101 52.17 0.58 -22.44
C LEU A 101 51.43 0.97 -23.72
N ILE A 102 50.56 0.07 -24.18
CA ILE A 102 49.54 0.41 -25.17
C ILE A 102 48.71 1.56 -24.58
N ASN A 103 48.72 2.69 -25.28
CA ASN A 103 48.15 3.93 -24.77
C ASN A 103 46.62 3.80 -24.64
N GLN A 104 46.14 3.51 -23.43
CA GLN A 104 44.71 3.41 -23.15
C GLN A 104 44.07 4.76 -23.45
N ARG A 105 43.28 4.85 -24.53
CA ARG A 105 42.48 6.03 -24.83
C ARG A 105 41.60 6.33 -23.62
N LYS A 106 41.89 7.43 -22.91
CA LYS A 106 41.04 7.92 -21.83
C LYS A 106 39.65 8.18 -22.40
N LYS A 107 38.64 7.46 -21.90
CA LYS A 107 37.22 7.68 -22.23
C LYS A 107 36.80 9.00 -21.59
N LEU A 108 36.96 10.09 -22.33
CA LEU A 108 36.83 11.46 -21.84
C LEU A 108 35.69 12.16 -22.59
N VAL A 109 34.72 12.65 -21.83
CA VAL A 109 33.55 13.36 -22.36
C VAL A 109 33.55 14.79 -21.83
N ILE A 110 33.10 15.73 -22.66
CA ILE A 110 33.04 17.17 -22.38
C ILE A 110 31.55 17.57 -22.42
N PHE A 111 31.15 18.44 -21.49
CA PHE A 111 29.75 18.85 -21.32
C PHE A 111 29.58 20.38 -21.40
N ASP A 112 28.62 20.83 -22.20
CA ASP A 112 27.99 22.15 -22.08
C ASP A 112 26.81 22.06 -21.10
N TYR A 113 26.83 22.85 -20.01
CA TYR A 113 25.74 22.88 -19.03
C TYR A 113 24.69 23.94 -19.39
N LEU A 114 23.40 23.54 -19.37
CA LEU A 114 22.25 24.44 -19.55
C LEU A 114 21.23 24.25 -18.42
N ASP A 115 20.72 25.37 -17.88
CA ASP A 115 19.86 25.44 -16.69
C ASP A 115 18.56 24.58 -16.72
N THR A 116 18.19 24.03 -17.89
CA THR A 116 16.91 23.33 -18.12
C THR A 116 16.95 21.82 -17.92
N PHE A 117 18.12 21.19 -17.91
CA PHE A 117 18.27 19.74 -17.71
C PHE A 117 19.51 19.46 -16.85
N MET A 118 19.33 19.32 -15.53
CA MET A 118 20.44 19.01 -14.61
C MET A 118 20.42 17.55 -14.16
N ILE A 119 21.58 16.91 -14.31
CA ILE A 119 21.97 15.72 -13.54
C ILE A 119 22.96 16.22 -12.48
N ARG A 120 22.55 16.23 -11.22
CA ARG A 120 23.34 16.73 -10.09
C ARG A 120 24.09 15.59 -9.42
N SER A 121 25.38 15.79 -9.21
CA SER A 121 26.23 14.90 -8.43
C SER A 121 27.16 15.78 -7.62
N LYS A 122 27.43 15.42 -6.36
CA LYS A 122 28.36 16.15 -5.49
C LYS A 122 29.72 16.41 -6.16
N TYR A 123 30.17 15.50 -7.03
CA TYR A 123 31.40 15.63 -7.81
C TYR A 123 31.30 16.65 -8.95
N LEU A 124 30.12 16.77 -9.59
CA LEU A 124 29.82 17.78 -10.61
C LEU A 124 29.60 19.15 -9.97
N ASP A 125 28.89 19.20 -8.84
CA ASP A 125 28.63 20.40 -8.07
C ASP A 125 29.96 20.99 -7.55
N GLU A 126 30.86 20.16 -6.98
CA GLU A 126 32.20 20.58 -6.54
C GLU A 126 33.09 21.05 -7.71
N LEU A 127 32.95 20.49 -8.91
CA LEU A 127 33.68 20.94 -10.12
C LEU A 127 33.09 22.23 -10.73
N SER A 128 31.77 22.45 -10.61
CA SER A 128 31.10 23.68 -11.09
C SER A 128 31.53 24.94 -10.34
N MET A 129 32.15 24.77 -9.18
CA MET A 129 32.78 25.83 -8.37
C MET A 129 34.20 26.18 -8.85
N SER A 130 34.71 25.53 -9.92
CA SER A 130 35.98 25.89 -10.57
C SER A 130 35.74 26.73 -11.84
N GLU A 131 36.67 27.63 -12.09
CA GLU A 131 36.83 28.57 -13.24
C GLU A 131 36.61 28.03 -14.67
N ASN A 132 36.35 26.73 -14.86
CA ASN A 132 36.50 26.03 -16.13
C ASN A 132 35.19 25.92 -16.91
N GLU A 133 35.16 26.47 -18.13
CA GLU A 133 34.03 26.31 -19.07
C GLU A 133 33.96 24.90 -19.70
N GLU A 134 35.06 24.10 -19.68
CA GLU A 134 35.06 22.71 -20.14
C GLU A 134 35.12 21.70 -18.98
N LEU A 135 34.02 20.97 -18.75
CA LEU A 135 33.95 19.91 -17.72
C LEU A 135 34.41 18.55 -18.29
N LYS A 136 35.63 18.12 -17.93
CA LYS A 136 36.30 16.93 -18.49
C LYS A 136 36.17 15.69 -17.59
N LEU A 137 35.20 14.82 -17.90
CA LEU A 137 34.83 13.68 -17.07
C LEU A 137 35.31 12.34 -17.65
N ASN A 138 35.73 11.44 -16.76
CA ASN A 138 36.04 10.03 -17.08
C ASN A 138 34.83 9.16 -16.69
N ILE A 139 34.29 8.43 -17.66
CA ILE A 139 33.04 7.67 -17.52
C ILE A 139 33.09 6.67 -16.36
N ASN A 140 34.25 6.05 -16.12
CA ASN A 140 34.44 5.06 -15.05
C ASN A 140 34.27 5.63 -13.63
N ASP A 141 34.31 6.96 -13.47
CA ASP A 141 34.13 7.61 -12.16
C ASP A 141 32.64 7.86 -11.84
N ILE A 142 31.75 7.70 -12.83
CA ILE A 142 30.30 7.86 -12.72
C ILE A 142 29.60 6.48 -12.79
N THR A 143 30.05 5.60 -13.69
CA THR A 143 29.38 4.32 -14.00
C THR A 143 30.03 3.14 -13.30
N LYS A 144 29.23 2.20 -12.75
CA LYS A 144 29.73 0.95 -12.14
C LYS A 144 29.94 -0.18 -13.15
N SER A 145 29.65 0.09 -14.41
CA SER A 145 29.70 -0.84 -15.53
C SER A 145 30.67 -0.32 -16.61
N HIS A 146 31.33 -1.22 -17.36
CA HIS A 146 32.39 -0.86 -18.32
C HIS A 146 31.88 -0.27 -19.65
N ILE A 147 31.03 0.75 -19.55
CA ILE A 147 30.40 1.45 -20.67
C ILE A 147 31.46 2.21 -21.48
N ASP A 148 31.31 2.26 -22.80
CA ASP A 148 32.16 3.06 -23.71
C ASP A 148 31.63 4.48 -23.91
N SER A 149 32.45 5.33 -24.53
CA SER A 149 32.11 6.73 -24.76
C SER A 149 30.96 6.92 -25.75
N GLU A 150 30.77 5.99 -26.69
CA GLU A 150 29.76 6.06 -27.73
C GLU A 150 28.36 5.81 -27.16
N ILE A 151 28.21 4.76 -26.33
CA ILE A 151 26.96 4.47 -25.59
C ILE A 151 26.63 5.57 -24.58
N PHE A 152 27.65 6.17 -23.94
CA PHE A 152 27.46 7.25 -22.97
C PHE A 152 27.07 8.57 -23.66
N GLU A 153 27.69 8.91 -24.80
CA GLU A 153 27.34 10.06 -25.63
C GLU A 153 25.91 9.92 -26.18
N GLU A 154 25.53 8.75 -26.69
CA GLU A 154 24.16 8.42 -27.14
C GLU A 154 23.11 8.59 -26.01
N CYS A 155 23.47 8.19 -24.79
CA CYS A 155 22.63 8.39 -23.61
C CYS A 155 22.44 9.89 -23.30
N MET A 156 23.52 10.69 -23.35
CA MET A 156 23.44 12.13 -23.09
C MET A 156 22.70 12.89 -24.20
N ASN A 157 22.90 12.53 -25.47
CA ASN A 157 22.13 13.06 -26.60
C ASN A 157 20.63 12.80 -26.40
N THR A 158 20.26 11.59 -26.00
CA THR A 158 18.86 11.24 -25.74
C THR A 158 18.30 11.96 -24.51
N LEU A 159 19.11 12.24 -23.49
CA LEU A 159 18.72 13.04 -22.31
C LEU A 159 18.46 14.51 -22.70
N GLN A 160 19.25 15.07 -23.61
CA GLN A 160 19.14 16.46 -24.06
C GLN A 160 18.00 16.69 -25.07
N TYR A 161 17.78 15.75 -25.99
CA TYR A 161 16.85 15.90 -27.12
C TYR A 161 15.60 15.01 -27.04
N GLY A 162 15.51 14.13 -26.03
CA GLY A 162 14.39 13.21 -25.80
C GLY A 162 14.33 12.01 -26.75
N TRP A 163 15.12 11.99 -27.83
CA TRP A 163 15.07 10.97 -28.87
C TRP A 163 16.44 10.85 -29.56
N CYS A 164 16.83 9.63 -29.94
CA CYS A 164 17.90 9.42 -30.91
C CYS A 164 17.53 8.32 -31.91
N SER A 165 18.07 8.41 -33.12
CA SER A 165 17.79 7.50 -34.23
C SER A 165 18.61 6.21 -34.20
N ILE A 166 19.74 6.19 -33.49
CA ILE A 166 20.76 5.12 -33.60
C ILE A 166 20.38 3.88 -32.73
N PHE A 167 19.43 4.01 -31.80
CA PHE A 167 18.93 2.88 -31.00
C PHE A 167 18.42 1.66 -31.79
N TYR A 168 18.04 1.81 -33.06
CA TYR A 168 17.67 0.70 -33.93
C TYR A 168 18.87 -0.11 -34.46
N ASP A 169 20.06 0.48 -34.48
CA ASP A 169 21.30 -0.10 -35.03
C ASP A 169 22.24 -0.65 -33.94
N LEU A 170 21.96 -0.39 -32.65
CA LEU A 170 22.73 -0.94 -31.54
C LEU A 170 22.62 -2.48 -31.48
N LYS A 171 23.71 -3.13 -31.05
CA LYS A 171 23.69 -4.56 -30.69
C LYS A 171 23.08 -4.75 -29.30
N LYS A 172 22.52 -5.94 -29.04
CA LYS A 172 21.89 -6.25 -27.73
C LYS A 172 22.81 -5.97 -26.54
N GLU A 173 24.10 -6.24 -26.66
CA GLU A 173 25.09 -6.01 -25.61
C GLU A 173 25.30 -4.51 -25.33
N GLN A 174 25.21 -3.67 -26.37
CA GLN A 174 25.28 -2.21 -26.27
C GLN A 174 23.97 -1.66 -25.68
N PHE A 175 22.82 -2.14 -26.16
CA PHE A 175 21.50 -1.78 -25.62
C PHE A 175 21.36 -2.17 -24.14
N LEU A 176 21.75 -3.39 -23.75
CA LEU A 176 21.79 -3.80 -22.34
C LEU A 176 22.76 -2.98 -21.49
N SER A 177 23.83 -2.42 -22.09
CA SER A 177 24.76 -1.53 -21.40
C SER A 177 24.17 -0.13 -21.19
N LEU A 178 23.40 0.39 -22.14
CA LEU A 178 22.59 1.60 -21.99
C LEU A 178 21.53 1.44 -20.88
N ILE A 179 20.79 0.34 -20.89
CA ILE A 179 19.75 0.03 -19.87
C ILE A 179 20.36 -0.04 -18.45
N ARG A 180 21.64 -0.43 -18.33
CA ARG A 180 22.40 -0.37 -17.07
C ARG A 180 22.91 1.03 -16.73
N LEU A 181 23.33 1.82 -17.72
CA LEU A 181 23.76 3.22 -17.54
C LEU A 181 22.67 4.07 -16.90
N LEU A 182 21.44 3.99 -17.41
CA LEU A 182 20.29 4.76 -16.91
C LEU A 182 19.97 4.45 -15.44
N TYR A 183 20.20 3.20 -15.05
CA TYR A 183 20.06 2.75 -13.68
C TYR A 183 21.22 3.23 -12.79
N ASP A 184 22.46 3.21 -13.29
CA ASP A 184 23.62 3.76 -12.58
C ASP A 184 23.51 5.30 -12.42
N LEU A 185 22.81 6.00 -13.33
CA LEU A 185 22.55 7.44 -13.29
C LEU A 185 21.37 7.86 -12.38
N ASP A 186 20.57 6.92 -11.86
CA ASP A 186 19.40 7.17 -10.99
C ASP A 186 19.69 8.21 -9.89
N CYS A 187 20.72 7.95 -9.08
CA CYS A 187 21.05 8.75 -7.90
C CYS A 187 21.56 10.16 -8.21
N TYR A 188 21.58 10.57 -9.48
CA TYR A 188 22.05 11.88 -9.92
C TYR A 188 20.99 12.68 -10.70
N SER A 189 19.78 12.17 -10.95
CA SER A 189 18.79 12.86 -11.79
C SER A 189 17.56 13.32 -11.00
N ASP A 190 16.99 14.46 -11.37
CA ASP A 190 15.64 14.83 -10.94
C ASP A 190 14.65 13.82 -11.53
N SER A 191 13.86 13.17 -10.68
CA SER A 191 13.02 12.00 -11.03
C SER A 191 12.20 12.12 -12.32
N ASN A 192 11.70 13.32 -12.65
CA ASN A 192 10.94 13.59 -13.87
C ASN A 192 11.76 13.42 -15.17
N ALA A 193 13.07 13.68 -15.16
CA ALA A 193 13.91 13.59 -16.35
C ALA A 193 14.17 12.13 -16.75
N LEU A 194 14.56 11.29 -15.79
CA LEU A 194 14.64 9.84 -15.99
C LEU A 194 13.28 9.24 -16.31
N PHE A 195 12.21 9.70 -15.66
CA PHE A 195 10.85 9.24 -15.93
C PHE A 195 10.49 9.36 -17.43
N ILE A 196 10.68 10.55 -18.02
CA ILE A 196 10.46 10.80 -19.45
C ILE A 196 11.39 9.93 -20.32
N PHE A 197 12.62 9.68 -19.87
CA PHE A 197 13.57 8.83 -20.59
C PHE A 197 13.11 7.36 -20.65
N TYR A 198 12.59 6.81 -19.54
CA TYR A 198 12.04 5.46 -19.51
C TYR A 198 10.82 5.32 -20.44
N GLU A 199 9.95 6.34 -20.55
CA GLU A 199 8.87 6.37 -21.54
C GLU A 199 9.40 6.38 -22.98
N ASN A 200 10.35 7.28 -23.30
CA ASN A 200 10.91 7.43 -24.64
C ASN A 200 11.68 6.19 -25.13
N LEU A 201 12.25 5.40 -24.22
CA LEU A 201 12.90 4.12 -24.56
C LEU A 201 11.95 2.93 -24.74
N LEU A 202 10.72 3.01 -24.22
CA LEU A 202 9.76 1.90 -24.24
C LEU A 202 9.49 1.33 -25.66
N PRO A 203 9.31 2.15 -26.73
CA PRO A 203 9.11 1.66 -28.09
C PRO A 203 10.32 0.90 -28.65
N PHE A 204 11.54 1.27 -28.23
CA PHE A 204 12.75 0.57 -28.65
C PHE A 204 12.85 -0.81 -27.99
N ILE A 205 12.47 -0.95 -26.72
CA ILE A 205 12.37 -2.28 -26.09
C ILE A 205 11.38 -3.19 -26.83
N PHE A 206 10.22 -2.66 -27.24
CA PHE A 206 9.27 -3.41 -28.08
C PHE A 206 9.90 -3.82 -29.43
N SER A 207 10.74 -2.97 -30.02
CA SER A 207 11.52 -3.30 -31.23
C SER A 207 12.49 -4.47 -31.02
N TYR A 208 13.16 -4.58 -29.86
CA TYR A 208 14.05 -5.70 -29.52
C TYR A 208 13.30 -6.97 -29.06
N LEU A 209 11.99 -6.89 -28.80
CA LEU A 209 11.12 -8.03 -28.48
C LEU A 209 10.37 -8.58 -29.69
N ALA A 210 10.14 -7.76 -30.71
CA ALA A 210 9.49 -8.18 -31.95
C ALA A 210 10.40 -9.13 -32.73
N ASP A 211 9.91 -10.35 -33.01
CA ASP A 211 10.68 -11.39 -33.71
C ASP A 211 10.88 -11.05 -35.21
N ARG A 212 11.86 -10.20 -35.49
CA ARG A 212 12.22 -9.76 -36.85
C ARG A 212 13.16 -10.75 -37.52
N SER A 213 12.63 -11.88 -37.97
CA SER A 213 13.35 -12.95 -38.69
C SER A 213 13.92 -12.57 -40.07
N CYS A 214 14.21 -11.28 -40.33
CA CYS A 214 14.70 -10.72 -41.59
C CYS A 214 15.71 -9.56 -41.43
N ILE A 215 16.12 -9.16 -40.21
CA ILE A 215 17.14 -8.12 -39.99
C ILE A 215 18.11 -8.60 -38.88
N ASN A 216 19.41 -8.31 -39.03
CA ASN A 216 20.49 -8.74 -38.12
C ASN A 216 20.52 -7.97 -36.77
N ILE A 217 19.39 -7.89 -36.08
CA ILE A 217 19.28 -7.33 -34.72
C ILE A 217 19.19 -8.50 -33.73
N SER A 218 19.90 -8.40 -32.61
CA SER A 218 19.94 -9.45 -31.58
C SER A 218 18.78 -9.28 -30.59
N ASN A 219 17.72 -10.09 -30.75
CA ASN A 219 16.50 -9.99 -29.94
C ASN A 219 16.76 -10.24 -28.43
N LEU A 220 15.99 -9.56 -27.57
CA LEU A 220 15.98 -9.78 -26.12
C LEU A 220 15.27 -11.10 -25.79
N THR A 221 15.88 -11.91 -24.93
CA THR A 221 15.34 -13.20 -24.48
C THR A 221 14.94 -13.16 -23.00
N GLY A 222 14.12 -14.13 -22.55
CA GLY A 222 13.80 -14.28 -21.13
C GLY A 222 15.02 -14.48 -20.20
N VAL A 223 16.17 -14.90 -20.74
CA VAL A 223 17.45 -14.99 -20.00
C VAL A 223 18.06 -13.61 -19.82
N ASP A 224 17.95 -12.71 -20.80
CA ASP A 224 18.41 -11.33 -20.70
C ASP A 224 17.59 -10.58 -19.64
N PHE A 225 16.25 -10.75 -19.60
CA PHE A 225 15.43 -10.22 -18.51
C PHE A 225 15.84 -10.78 -17.15
N LYS A 226 15.94 -12.11 -16.99
CA LYS A 226 16.26 -12.75 -15.71
C LYS A 226 17.67 -12.44 -15.18
N SER A 227 18.62 -12.10 -16.05
CA SER A 227 19.96 -11.67 -15.66
C SER A 227 20.06 -10.16 -15.37
N ASN A 228 19.04 -9.37 -15.76
CA ASN A 228 19.03 -7.91 -15.64
C ASN A 228 17.77 -7.36 -14.95
N THR A 229 17.02 -8.16 -14.21
CA THR A 229 15.64 -7.84 -13.74
C THR A 229 15.49 -6.45 -13.10
N LYS A 230 16.40 -6.04 -12.21
CA LYS A 230 16.35 -4.71 -11.56
C LYS A 230 16.51 -3.53 -12.53
N TYR A 231 17.21 -3.73 -13.64
CA TYR A 231 17.42 -2.72 -14.68
C TYR A 231 16.18 -2.57 -15.59
N PHE A 232 15.35 -3.61 -15.69
CA PHE A 232 14.10 -3.58 -16.44
C PHE A 232 12.87 -3.20 -15.59
N LEU A 233 12.90 -3.38 -14.27
CA LEU A 233 11.79 -3.00 -13.38
C LEU A 233 11.36 -1.52 -13.53
N PRO A 234 12.25 -0.52 -13.66
CA PRO A 234 11.86 0.88 -13.88
C PRO A 234 10.88 1.10 -15.04
N PHE A 235 10.98 0.31 -16.11
CA PHE A 235 10.10 0.41 -17.27
C PHE A 235 8.67 -0.12 -17.02
N ILE A 236 8.42 -0.88 -15.95
CA ILE A 236 7.05 -1.26 -15.60
C ILE A 236 6.27 -0.03 -15.11
N TYR A 237 6.87 0.86 -14.33
CA TYR A 237 6.20 2.05 -13.78
C TYR A 237 5.75 3.05 -14.87
N VAL A 238 6.33 2.96 -16.07
CA VAL A 238 5.99 3.82 -17.23
C VAL A 238 5.13 3.10 -18.27
N LEU A 239 4.83 1.81 -18.08
CA LEU A 239 4.18 0.97 -19.08
C LEU A 239 2.69 1.29 -19.28
N TYR A 240 2.02 1.84 -18.26
CA TYR A 240 0.60 2.15 -18.25
C TYR A 240 0.34 3.54 -17.68
N ASP A 241 -0.59 4.28 -18.30
CA ASP A 241 -0.84 5.66 -17.93
C ASP A 241 -1.86 5.79 -16.80
N SER A 242 -2.76 4.82 -16.63
CA SER A 242 -3.80 4.85 -15.58
C SER A 242 -3.49 3.97 -14.36
N ILE A 243 -2.30 3.35 -14.29
CA ILE A 243 -1.90 2.42 -13.21
C ILE A 243 -0.79 3.03 -12.34
N GLU A 244 -0.96 3.05 -11.01
CA GLU A 244 0.15 3.20 -10.08
C GLU A 244 0.81 1.84 -9.84
N ILE A 245 2.13 1.78 -10.01
CA ILE A 245 2.92 0.59 -9.72
C ILE A 245 3.96 0.96 -8.67
N ASN A 246 4.18 0.07 -7.70
CA ASN A 246 5.13 0.28 -6.62
C ASN A 246 5.73 -1.07 -6.18
N PHE A 247 7.01 -1.10 -5.82
CA PHE A 247 7.63 -2.28 -5.21
C PHE A 247 8.04 -2.00 -3.76
N ASN A 248 7.63 -2.86 -2.83
CA ASN A 248 7.98 -2.74 -1.42
C ASN A 248 8.94 -3.87 -1.01
N THR A 249 10.20 -3.50 -0.75
CA THR A 249 11.27 -4.42 -0.32
C THR A 249 10.98 -5.21 0.95
N ASN A 250 10.20 -4.66 1.88
CA ASN A 250 10.00 -5.26 3.20
C ASN A 250 9.08 -6.49 3.17
N ASN A 251 8.10 -6.49 2.27
CA ASN A 251 7.17 -7.61 2.06
C ASN A 251 7.31 -8.28 0.67
N LYS A 252 8.16 -7.72 -0.20
CA LYS A 252 8.42 -8.15 -1.58
C LYS A 252 7.19 -8.04 -2.49
N GLU A 253 6.30 -7.10 -2.22
CA GLU A 253 5.09 -6.90 -3.01
C GLU A 253 5.33 -5.96 -4.19
N LEU A 254 5.01 -6.44 -5.39
CA LEU A 254 4.81 -5.62 -6.58
C LEU A 254 3.32 -5.29 -6.66
N THR A 255 3.00 -4.04 -6.36
CA THR A 255 1.64 -3.48 -6.30
C THR A 255 1.29 -2.89 -7.65
N LEU A 256 0.10 -3.19 -8.20
CA LEU A 256 -0.46 -2.58 -9.42
C LEU A 256 -1.91 -2.17 -9.16
N ILE A 257 -2.20 -0.88 -9.04
CA ILE A 257 -3.52 -0.33 -8.70
C ILE A 257 -3.93 0.81 -9.65
N GLU A 258 -5.22 1.16 -9.71
CA GLU A 258 -5.67 2.36 -10.44
C GLU A 258 -5.06 3.62 -9.81
N ARG A 259 -4.55 4.55 -10.63
CA ARG A 259 -3.83 5.74 -10.15
C ARG A 259 -4.80 6.85 -9.75
N GLU A 260 -4.69 7.33 -8.50
CA GLU A 260 -5.50 8.45 -7.98
C GLU A 260 -4.80 9.83 -8.03
N GLN A 261 -3.53 9.90 -8.44
CA GLN A 261 -2.70 11.13 -8.42
C GLN A 261 -1.91 11.32 -9.72
N ASP A 262 -1.76 12.57 -10.19
CA ASP A 262 -1.05 12.88 -11.44
C ASP A 262 0.48 12.63 -11.38
N ILE A 263 1.07 12.51 -10.19
CA ILE A 263 2.52 12.40 -10.00
C ILE A 263 2.97 10.94 -10.05
N LYS A 264 3.43 10.49 -11.23
CA LYS A 264 4.15 9.21 -11.38
C LYS A 264 5.44 9.24 -10.54
N LYS A 265 5.65 8.23 -9.69
CA LYS A 265 6.87 8.02 -8.90
C LYS A 265 7.51 6.70 -9.29
N ILE A 266 8.82 6.69 -9.53
CA ILE A 266 9.59 5.46 -9.75
C ILE A 266 10.34 5.08 -8.47
N THR A 267 10.21 3.84 -8.03
CA THR A 267 11.01 3.24 -6.96
C THR A 267 12.16 2.41 -7.55
N TYR A 268 13.40 2.86 -7.32
CA TYR A 268 14.62 2.27 -7.85
C TYR A 268 15.29 1.30 -6.85
N GLU A 269 15.43 0.05 -7.28
CA GLU A 269 15.72 -1.08 -6.40
C GLU A 269 17.19 -1.51 -6.40
N LYS A 270 17.94 -0.94 -5.45
CA LYS A 270 19.39 -1.07 -5.27
C LYS A 270 19.87 -2.53 -5.11
N HIS A 271 18.97 -3.44 -4.77
CA HIS A 271 19.25 -4.87 -4.59
C HIS A 271 18.63 -5.72 -5.71
N ASN A 272 19.24 -6.87 -6.00
CA ASN A 272 18.65 -7.81 -6.96
C ASN A 272 17.38 -8.45 -6.35
N ILE A 273 16.21 -8.13 -6.91
CA ILE A 273 14.94 -8.77 -6.55
C ILE A 273 14.85 -10.13 -7.25
N TYR A 274 14.76 -11.21 -6.47
CA TYR A 274 14.65 -12.57 -7.00
C TYR A 274 13.23 -13.14 -6.93
N GLU A 275 12.42 -12.68 -5.98
CA GLU A 275 11.08 -13.21 -5.72
C GLU A 275 10.10 -12.10 -5.33
N ILE A 276 8.84 -12.24 -5.78
CA ILE A 276 7.79 -11.26 -5.60
C ILE A 276 6.47 -11.91 -5.16
N ILE A 277 5.60 -11.09 -4.56
CA ILE A 277 4.16 -11.29 -4.44
C ILE A 277 3.49 -10.25 -5.34
N ILE A 278 2.55 -10.65 -6.19
CA ILE A 278 1.79 -9.71 -7.03
C ILE A 278 0.57 -9.24 -6.23
N ARG A 279 0.39 -7.92 -6.08
CA ARG A 279 -0.71 -7.27 -5.37
C ARG A 279 -1.48 -6.37 -6.33
N THR A 280 -2.80 -6.52 -6.44
CA THR A 280 -3.58 -5.74 -7.42
C THR A 280 -5.07 -5.64 -7.07
N THR A 281 -5.83 -4.89 -7.86
CA THR A 281 -7.30 -4.79 -7.79
C THR A 281 -7.95 -5.22 -9.11
N PRO A 282 -9.22 -5.66 -9.11
CA PRO A 282 -9.96 -5.94 -10.34
C PRO A 282 -9.94 -4.80 -11.35
N ARG A 283 -10.07 -3.56 -10.85
CA ARG A 283 -10.08 -2.34 -11.68
C ARG A 283 -8.73 -2.10 -12.36
N ALA A 284 -7.63 -2.41 -11.69
CA ALA A 284 -6.30 -2.38 -12.31
C ALA A 284 -6.12 -3.48 -13.36
N LEU A 285 -6.66 -4.69 -13.14
CA LEU A 285 -6.65 -5.76 -14.14
C LEU A 285 -7.45 -5.37 -15.40
N ASP A 286 -8.63 -4.78 -15.23
CA ASP A 286 -9.46 -4.25 -16.34
C ASP A 286 -8.69 -3.19 -17.15
N ILE A 287 -8.12 -2.18 -16.48
CA ILE A 287 -7.33 -1.12 -17.13
C ILE A 287 -6.10 -1.70 -17.84
N ILE A 288 -5.35 -2.61 -17.22
CA ILE A 288 -4.17 -3.24 -17.82
C ILE A 288 -4.58 -4.04 -19.07
N TYR A 289 -5.77 -4.65 -19.08
CA TYR A 289 -6.29 -5.37 -20.25
C TYR A 289 -6.71 -4.41 -21.38
N ASP A 290 -7.44 -3.34 -21.05
CA ASP A 290 -7.91 -2.34 -22.02
C ASP A 290 -6.76 -1.50 -22.63
N GLU A 291 -5.73 -1.15 -21.85
CA GLU A 291 -4.54 -0.43 -22.32
C GLU A 291 -3.51 -1.32 -23.06
N ASN A 292 -3.71 -2.64 -23.10
CA ASN A 292 -2.66 -3.57 -23.57
C ASN A 292 -2.57 -3.65 -25.09
N SER A 293 -1.54 -3.02 -25.66
CA SER A 293 -1.03 -3.44 -26.96
C SER A 293 -0.38 -4.83 -26.84
N LYS A 294 -0.25 -5.55 -27.96
CA LYS A 294 0.46 -6.83 -28.02
C LYS A 294 1.87 -6.73 -27.41
N ASP A 295 2.56 -5.63 -27.66
CA ASP A 295 3.95 -5.44 -27.24
C ASP A 295 4.06 -5.07 -25.76
N LYS A 296 3.14 -4.23 -25.23
CA LYS A 296 2.99 -3.99 -23.79
C LYS A 296 2.76 -5.31 -23.04
N TRP A 297 1.88 -6.16 -23.57
CA TRP A 297 1.50 -7.43 -22.95
C TRP A 297 2.64 -8.45 -22.95
N VAL A 298 3.39 -8.56 -24.06
CA VAL A 298 4.61 -9.38 -24.13
C VAL A 298 5.63 -8.89 -23.12
N PHE A 299 5.90 -7.58 -23.08
CA PHE A 299 6.90 -6.98 -22.19
C PHE A 299 6.57 -7.18 -20.70
N LEU A 300 5.32 -6.94 -20.30
CA LEU A 300 4.83 -7.21 -18.95
C LEU A 300 5.08 -8.69 -18.57
N ASN A 301 4.68 -9.62 -19.44
CA ASN A 301 4.86 -11.05 -19.19
C ASN A 301 6.35 -11.45 -19.13
N CYS A 302 7.21 -10.87 -19.96
CA CYS A 302 8.66 -11.09 -19.93
C CYS A 302 9.31 -10.68 -18.60
N ILE A 303 9.02 -9.47 -18.09
CA ILE A 303 9.59 -9.02 -16.81
C ILE A 303 8.98 -9.80 -15.63
N ILE A 304 7.65 -9.97 -15.59
CA ILE A 304 6.97 -10.70 -14.51
C ILE A 304 7.48 -12.14 -14.38
N CYS A 305 7.73 -12.83 -15.50
CA CYS A 305 8.28 -14.19 -15.49
C CYS A 305 9.78 -14.28 -15.18
N SER A 306 10.50 -13.14 -15.18
CA SER A 306 11.91 -13.09 -14.76
C SER A 306 12.07 -13.31 -13.26
N PHE A 307 11.09 -12.88 -12.46
CA PHE A 307 11.00 -13.12 -11.02
C PHE A 307 10.53 -14.54 -10.70
N LYS A 308 10.79 -14.99 -9.47
CA LYS A 308 10.05 -16.08 -8.82
C LYS A 308 8.75 -15.53 -8.20
N ILE A 309 7.61 -16.19 -8.39
CA ILE A 309 6.30 -15.67 -7.93
C ILE A 309 5.80 -16.54 -6.76
N GLU A 310 6.00 -16.08 -5.53
CA GLU A 310 5.59 -16.82 -4.33
C GLU A 310 4.10 -16.63 -3.97
N GLY A 311 3.47 -15.54 -4.40
CA GLY A 311 2.09 -15.24 -4.03
C GLY A 311 1.33 -14.27 -4.92
N ILE A 312 0.01 -14.29 -4.81
CA ILE A 312 -0.91 -13.36 -5.47
C ILE A 312 -1.94 -12.84 -4.46
N ARG A 313 -2.16 -11.52 -4.47
CA ARG A 313 -3.13 -10.81 -3.61
C ARG A 313 -4.03 -9.94 -4.49
N ILE A 314 -5.35 -10.11 -4.36
CA ILE A 314 -6.35 -9.32 -5.09
C ILE A 314 -7.44 -8.85 -4.14
N SER A 315 -7.65 -7.53 -4.04
CA SER A 315 -8.71 -6.92 -3.22
C SER A 315 -9.57 -5.96 -4.03
N SER A 316 -10.84 -5.80 -3.65
CA SER A 316 -11.75 -4.79 -4.22
C SER A 316 -11.22 -3.35 -4.17
N ASN A 317 -10.33 -3.04 -3.23
CA ASN A 317 -9.88 -1.68 -2.92
C ASN A 317 -8.50 -1.65 -2.23
N ASP A 318 -7.64 -2.60 -2.57
CA ASP A 318 -6.29 -2.85 -2.00
C ASP A 318 -6.20 -2.99 -0.45
N MET A 319 -7.34 -3.13 0.23
CA MET A 319 -7.39 -3.42 1.66
C MET A 319 -7.50 -4.92 1.89
N TYR A 320 -6.66 -5.47 2.78
CA TYR A 320 -6.58 -6.92 3.04
C TYR A 320 -6.78 -7.28 4.52
N PHE A 321 -7.53 -8.36 4.74
CA PHE A 321 -7.84 -8.91 6.05
C PHE A 321 -6.58 -9.31 6.83
N SER A 322 -5.53 -9.83 6.17
CA SER A 322 -4.28 -10.17 6.85
C SER A 322 -3.52 -8.96 7.42
N GLU A 323 -3.64 -7.76 6.84
CA GLU A 323 -2.85 -6.57 7.19
C GLU A 323 -3.47 -5.73 8.31
N CYS A 324 -4.81 -5.62 8.31
CA CYS A 324 -5.50 -4.78 9.28
C CYS A 324 -5.25 -5.28 10.72
N LYS A 325 -4.96 -4.35 11.64
CA LYS A 325 -4.65 -4.69 13.05
C LYS A 325 -5.89 -4.75 13.94
N ASN A 326 -7.00 -4.13 13.54
CA ASN A 326 -8.24 -4.08 14.31
C ASN A 326 -9.29 -5.03 13.71
N ILE A 327 -9.46 -6.21 14.32
CA ILE A 327 -10.42 -7.22 13.83
C ILE A 327 -11.88 -6.77 13.88
N ASP A 328 -12.23 -5.79 14.73
CA ASP A 328 -13.57 -5.22 14.77
C ASP A 328 -13.90 -4.50 13.45
N LEU A 329 -13.01 -3.62 12.98
CA LEU A 329 -13.17 -2.90 11.71
C LEU A 329 -13.16 -3.86 10.49
N LYS A 330 -12.34 -4.93 10.52
CA LYS A 330 -12.38 -5.98 9.49
C LYS A 330 -13.78 -6.56 9.38
N CYS A 331 -14.28 -7.08 10.51
CA CYS A 331 -15.52 -7.84 10.54
C CYS A 331 -16.74 -6.94 10.35
N GLU A 332 -16.71 -5.69 10.81
CA GLU A 332 -17.73 -4.68 10.51
C GLU A 332 -17.88 -4.46 8.99
N SER A 333 -16.77 -4.24 8.26
CA SER A 333 -16.81 -4.10 6.80
C SER A 333 -17.39 -5.35 6.10
N ILE A 334 -17.08 -6.55 6.62
CA ILE A 334 -17.52 -7.83 6.07
C ILE A 334 -18.99 -8.12 6.39
N LEU A 335 -19.50 -7.69 7.54
CA LEU A 335 -20.90 -7.88 7.93
C LEU A 335 -21.84 -6.88 7.25
N HIS A 336 -21.45 -5.60 7.17
CA HIS A 336 -22.30 -4.51 6.66
C HIS A 336 -22.44 -4.43 5.13
N ASN A 337 -22.32 -5.56 4.43
CA ASN A 337 -22.49 -5.65 2.98
C ASN A 337 -21.71 -4.61 2.15
N SER A 338 -20.42 -4.44 2.48
CA SER A 338 -19.44 -3.80 1.60
C SER A 338 -19.57 -4.32 0.16
N LYS A 339 -19.57 -3.40 -0.82
CA LYS A 339 -19.62 -3.73 -2.25
C LYS A 339 -18.57 -4.79 -2.61
N ILE A 340 -19.03 -5.91 -3.14
CA ILE A 340 -18.16 -6.91 -3.79
C ILE A 340 -17.91 -6.40 -5.21
N TYR A 341 -16.66 -6.45 -5.67
CA TYR A 341 -16.27 -5.98 -7.00
C TYR A 341 -16.25 -7.16 -8.00
N GLU A 342 -16.87 -6.99 -9.16
CA GLU A 342 -16.91 -8.00 -10.22
C GLU A 342 -15.64 -7.94 -11.08
N MET A 343 -14.89 -9.03 -11.18
CA MET A 343 -13.72 -9.12 -12.07
C MET A 343 -14.20 -9.36 -13.50
N ASN A 344 -14.30 -8.29 -14.30
CA ASN A 344 -14.58 -8.41 -15.73
C ASN A 344 -13.41 -9.12 -16.43
N THR A 345 -12.19 -8.73 -16.07
CA THR A 345 -10.93 -9.36 -16.49
C THR A 345 -10.45 -10.37 -15.46
N ALA A 346 -10.27 -11.62 -15.88
CA ALA A 346 -9.60 -12.64 -15.08
C ALA A 346 -8.12 -12.29 -14.90
N PHE A 347 -7.55 -12.55 -13.71
CA PHE A 347 -6.12 -12.31 -13.43
C PHE A 347 -5.23 -12.99 -14.48
N ILE A 348 -5.64 -14.19 -14.90
CA ILE A 348 -4.88 -15.00 -15.85
C ILE A 348 -4.96 -14.51 -17.29
N SER A 349 -5.90 -13.64 -17.65
CA SER A 349 -5.96 -12.98 -18.96
C SER A 349 -4.88 -11.90 -19.12
N VAL A 350 -4.51 -11.23 -18.02
CA VAL A 350 -3.38 -10.30 -17.98
C VAL A 350 -2.06 -11.08 -17.89
N PHE A 351 -1.96 -12.03 -16.96
CA PHE A 351 -0.72 -12.72 -16.63
C PHE A 351 -0.66 -14.18 -17.11
N THR A 352 -1.04 -14.45 -18.36
CA THR A 352 -1.13 -15.81 -18.94
C THR A 352 0.13 -16.65 -18.75
N THR A 353 1.31 -16.03 -18.79
CA THR A 353 2.58 -16.78 -18.72
C THR A 353 2.82 -17.34 -17.30
N ILE A 354 2.18 -16.78 -16.27
CA ILE A 354 2.15 -17.37 -14.92
C ILE A 354 1.46 -18.74 -14.94
N GLU A 355 0.39 -18.87 -15.73
CA GLU A 355 -0.36 -20.13 -15.86
C GLU A 355 0.48 -21.27 -16.46
N LEU A 356 1.29 -20.92 -17.46
CA LEU A 356 2.10 -21.89 -18.21
C LEU A 356 3.40 -22.25 -17.49
N MET A 357 4.06 -21.27 -16.85
CA MET A 357 5.44 -21.41 -16.37
C MET A 357 5.60 -21.35 -14.84
N LYS A 358 4.63 -20.79 -14.09
CA LYS A 358 4.86 -20.35 -12.70
C LYS A 358 3.93 -20.95 -11.64
N ARG A 359 2.86 -21.65 -12.01
CA ARG A 359 1.90 -22.31 -11.09
C ARG A 359 2.54 -23.09 -9.92
N SER A 360 3.72 -23.67 -10.12
CA SER A 360 4.45 -24.47 -9.12
C SER A 360 5.29 -23.63 -8.14
N GLU A 361 5.56 -22.36 -8.41
CA GLU A 361 6.29 -21.45 -7.51
C GLU A 361 5.38 -20.84 -6.43
N ILE A 362 4.08 -20.70 -6.74
CA ILE A 362 3.09 -20.00 -5.90
C ILE A 362 2.74 -20.84 -4.66
N LYS A 363 2.84 -20.21 -3.49
CA LYS A 363 2.55 -20.76 -2.16
C LYS A 363 1.42 -20.03 -1.43
N SER A 364 1.20 -18.74 -1.73
CA SER A 364 0.21 -17.91 -1.02
C SER A 364 -0.82 -17.28 -1.97
N ILE A 365 -2.08 -17.28 -1.53
CA ILE A 365 -3.18 -16.57 -2.19
C ILE A 365 -3.97 -15.79 -1.13
N GLU A 366 -4.25 -14.52 -1.38
CA GLU A 366 -5.25 -13.74 -0.63
C GLU A 366 -6.21 -13.01 -1.58
N PHE A 367 -7.48 -13.43 -1.59
CA PHE A 367 -8.53 -12.78 -2.37
C PHE A 367 -9.57 -12.17 -1.41
N GLU A 368 -9.91 -10.88 -1.59
CA GLU A 368 -10.88 -10.16 -0.75
C GLU A 368 -11.93 -9.39 -1.55
N LYS A 369 -13.21 -9.61 -1.21
CA LYS A 369 -14.39 -8.88 -1.72
C LYS A 369 -14.48 -8.84 -3.26
N VAL A 370 -14.02 -9.89 -3.93
CA VAL A 370 -14.10 -10.05 -5.39
C VAL A 370 -15.08 -11.15 -5.83
N VAL A 371 -15.70 -10.98 -7.00
CA VAL A 371 -16.31 -12.06 -7.77
C VAL A 371 -15.21 -12.71 -8.61
N LEU A 372 -14.91 -13.99 -8.39
CA LEU A 372 -13.94 -14.72 -9.22
C LEU A 372 -14.63 -15.33 -10.46
N SER A 373 -13.97 -15.19 -11.62
CA SER A 373 -14.38 -15.85 -12.85
C SER A 373 -14.12 -17.35 -12.79
N ASP A 374 -14.73 -18.12 -13.70
CA ASP A 374 -14.44 -19.55 -13.87
C ASP A 374 -12.95 -19.80 -14.20
N LEU A 375 -12.29 -18.87 -14.89
CA LEU A 375 -10.86 -18.98 -15.22
C LEU A 375 -10.00 -18.82 -13.96
N ASP A 376 -10.28 -17.82 -13.13
CA ASP A 376 -9.56 -17.60 -11.86
C ASP A 376 -9.76 -18.78 -10.91
N VAL A 377 -10.96 -19.36 -10.88
CA VAL A 377 -11.28 -20.55 -10.07
C VAL A 377 -10.56 -21.80 -10.58
N LEU A 378 -10.48 -22.02 -11.90
CA LEU A 378 -9.71 -23.12 -12.49
C LEU A 378 -8.21 -22.96 -12.27
N PHE A 379 -7.68 -21.74 -12.44
CA PHE A 379 -6.30 -21.40 -12.13
C PHE A 379 -6.00 -21.66 -10.65
N LEU A 380 -6.81 -21.15 -9.71
CA LEU A 380 -6.66 -21.39 -8.28
C LEU A 380 -6.64 -22.89 -7.93
N ILE A 381 -7.52 -23.69 -8.53
CA ILE A 381 -7.59 -25.15 -8.32
C ILE A 381 -6.33 -25.88 -8.85
N SER A 382 -5.57 -25.27 -9.78
CA SER A 382 -4.33 -25.85 -10.32
C SER A 382 -3.09 -25.66 -9.44
N LEU A 383 -3.15 -24.79 -8.42
CA LEU A 383 -2.01 -24.42 -7.58
C LEU A 383 -1.74 -25.46 -6.47
N ILE A 384 -1.18 -26.61 -6.84
CA ILE A 384 -0.95 -27.73 -5.91
C ILE A 384 0.05 -27.44 -4.77
N ASN A 385 0.82 -26.35 -4.85
CA ASN A 385 1.86 -25.99 -3.90
C ASN A 385 1.42 -24.94 -2.84
N ILE A 386 0.15 -24.56 -2.80
CA ILE A 386 -0.35 -23.59 -1.81
C ILE A 386 -0.17 -24.09 -0.37
N GLU A 387 0.53 -23.28 0.41
CA GLU A 387 0.75 -23.41 1.85
C GLU A 387 -0.16 -22.46 2.64
N SER A 388 -0.58 -21.34 2.03
CA SER A 388 -1.45 -20.31 2.63
C SER A 388 -2.57 -19.88 1.67
N LEU A 389 -3.83 -20.08 2.08
CA LEU A 389 -5.02 -19.67 1.32
C LEU A 389 -5.91 -18.78 2.18
N SER A 390 -6.11 -17.54 1.75
CA SER A 390 -7.05 -16.59 2.36
C SER A 390 -8.10 -16.18 1.33
N ILE A 391 -9.38 -16.39 1.65
CA ILE A 391 -10.53 -15.98 0.83
C ILE A 391 -11.51 -15.26 1.76
N VAL A 392 -11.80 -14.00 1.46
CA VAL A 392 -12.51 -13.08 2.35
C VAL A 392 -13.70 -12.48 1.61
N LYS A 393 -14.92 -12.88 1.97
CA LYS A 393 -16.19 -12.47 1.35
C LYS A 393 -16.17 -12.43 -0.19
N CYS A 394 -15.51 -13.39 -0.83
CA CYS A 394 -15.51 -13.52 -2.28
C CYS A 394 -16.72 -14.33 -2.76
N THR A 395 -17.14 -14.12 -4.00
CA THR A 395 -18.15 -14.94 -4.67
C THR A 395 -17.54 -15.64 -5.89
N MET A 396 -18.19 -16.70 -6.37
CA MET A 396 -17.68 -17.58 -7.43
C MET A 396 -18.75 -17.73 -8.50
N THR A 397 -18.42 -17.45 -9.76
CA THR A 397 -19.40 -17.46 -10.88
C THR A 397 -20.03 -18.82 -11.15
N ARG A 398 -19.31 -19.94 -10.97
CA ARG A 398 -19.89 -21.29 -10.93
C ARG A 398 -19.44 -22.12 -9.73
N SER A 399 -20.23 -23.14 -9.41
CA SER A 399 -20.03 -24.03 -8.24
C SER A 399 -18.91 -25.08 -8.41
N THR A 400 -17.85 -24.78 -9.15
CA THR A 400 -16.73 -25.71 -9.40
C THR A 400 -15.79 -25.81 -8.19
N PHE A 401 -15.53 -24.66 -7.54
CA PHE A 401 -14.86 -24.62 -6.24
C PHE A 401 -15.77 -25.20 -5.15
N HIS A 402 -15.21 -26.04 -4.28
CA HIS A 402 -15.90 -26.49 -3.08
C HIS A 402 -14.91 -26.63 -1.92
N PHE A 403 -15.20 -26.00 -0.78
CA PHE A 403 -14.38 -26.14 0.43
C PHE A 403 -14.27 -27.61 0.92
N ARG A 404 -15.25 -28.48 0.61
CA ARG A 404 -15.19 -29.94 0.88
C ARG A 404 -14.08 -30.71 0.11
N LYS A 405 -13.36 -30.04 -0.80
CA LYS A 405 -12.28 -30.62 -1.62
C LYS A 405 -10.89 -30.04 -1.31
N LEU A 406 -10.75 -29.15 -0.31
CA LEU A 406 -9.48 -28.45 -0.01
C LEU A 406 -8.27 -29.39 0.09
N ALA A 407 -8.37 -30.50 0.82
CA ALA A 407 -7.30 -31.51 0.94
C ALA A 407 -6.82 -32.12 -0.40
N ARG A 408 -7.67 -32.12 -1.44
CA ARG A 408 -7.33 -32.57 -2.80
C ARG A 408 -6.72 -31.45 -3.64
N TYR A 409 -7.17 -30.21 -3.45
CA TYR A 409 -6.68 -29.06 -4.21
C TYR A 409 -5.32 -28.58 -3.68
N PHE A 410 -5.15 -28.53 -2.36
CA PHE A 410 -4.02 -27.92 -1.67
C PHE A 410 -3.42 -28.88 -0.63
N PRO A 411 -2.68 -29.92 -1.07
CA PRO A 411 -2.14 -30.94 -0.17
C PRO A 411 -1.06 -30.41 0.81
N LYS A 412 -0.52 -29.21 0.57
CA LYS A 412 0.47 -28.54 1.43
C LYS A 412 -0.12 -27.47 2.37
N LEU A 413 -1.44 -27.29 2.36
CA LEU A 413 -2.11 -26.19 3.04
C LEU A 413 -1.94 -26.23 4.57
N LYS A 414 -1.30 -25.20 5.12
CA LYS A 414 -1.08 -24.96 6.55
C LYS A 414 -1.94 -23.82 7.10
N ILE A 415 -2.09 -22.74 6.33
CA ILE A 415 -2.83 -21.54 6.73
C ILE A 415 -4.08 -21.43 5.88
N LEU A 416 -5.26 -21.44 6.50
CA LEU A 416 -6.55 -21.29 5.84
C LEU A 416 -7.38 -20.18 6.49
N ARG A 417 -7.74 -19.16 5.72
CA ARG A 417 -8.70 -18.12 6.14
C ARG A 417 -9.91 -18.11 5.21
N ILE A 418 -11.09 -18.52 5.70
CA ILE A 418 -12.36 -18.51 4.95
C ILE A 418 -13.35 -17.62 5.71
N VAL A 419 -13.27 -16.32 5.45
CA VAL A 419 -13.86 -15.26 6.28
C VAL A 419 -15.12 -14.68 5.63
N GLY A 420 -16.21 -14.59 6.38
CA GLY A 420 -17.49 -14.04 5.90
C GLY A 420 -18.32 -14.97 5.01
N PHE A 421 -18.19 -16.30 5.19
CA PHE A 421 -18.83 -17.32 4.36
C PHE A 421 -19.96 -18.10 5.03
N GLU A 422 -20.77 -18.77 4.21
CA GLU A 422 -21.76 -19.75 4.65
C GLU A 422 -21.18 -21.17 4.54
N LEU A 423 -20.93 -21.79 5.70
CA LEU A 423 -20.13 -23.00 5.80
C LEU A 423 -21.00 -24.22 6.14
N GLN A 424 -20.97 -25.24 5.27
CA GLN A 424 -21.76 -26.45 5.42
C GLN A 424 -20.96 -27.60 6.04
N TYR A 425 -21.65 -28.62 6.57
CA TYR A 425 -21.04 -29.81 7.20
C TYR A 425 -19.96 -30.48 6.33
N GLY A 426 -20.10 -30.45 5.00
CA GLY A 426 -19.12 -31.04 4.07
C GLY A 426 -17.74 -30.37 4.09
N PHE A 427 -17.62 -29.12 4.56
CA PHE A 427 -16.33 -28.46 4.81
C PHE A 427 -15.71 -29.00 6.10
N PHE A 428 -16.43 -28.89 7.21
CA PHE A 428 -15.96 -29.30 8.53
C PHE A 428 -15.58 -30.79 8.60
N ASN A 429 -16.37 -31.67 8.00
CA ASN A 429 -16.08 -33.12 7.88
C ASN A 429 -14.84 -33.46 7.03
N ARG A 430 -14.16 -32.47 6.46
CA ARG A 430 -12.97 -32.65 5.60
C ARG A 430 -11.76 -31.86 6.09
N LEU A 431 -11.92 -30.95 7.07
CA LEU A 431 -10.81 -30.26 7.72
C LEU A 431 -9.83 -31.23 8.42
N PRO A 432 -10.26 -32.29 9.14
CA PRO A 432 -9.34 -33.27 9.76
C PRO A 432 -8.49 -34.08 8.78
N LEU A 433 -8.74 -33.98 7.46
CA LEU A 433 -7.94 -34.58 6.39
C LEU A 433 -6.89 -33.61 5.83
N THR A 434 -6.60 -32.52 6.55
CA THR A 434 -5.61 -31.50 6.18
C THR A 434 -4.66 -31.23 7.34
N ASN A 435 -3.44 -30.80 7.03
CA ASN A 435 -2.43 -30.41 8.03
C ASN A 435 -2.52 -28.92 8.38
N ILE A 436 -3.74 -28.38 8.52
CA ILE A 436 -3.94 -26.96 8.83
C ILE A 436 -3.45 -26.68 10.26
N GLU A 437 -2.54 -25.70 10.34
CA GLU A 437 -1.94 -25.17 11.56
C GLU A 437 -2.65 -23.88 12.01
N VAL A 438 -3.15 -23.08 11.06
CA VAL A 438 -3.88 -21.82 11.30
C VAL A 438 -5.22 -21.87 10.58
N LEU A 439 -6.32 -21.85 11.32
CA LEU A 439 -7.68 -21.77 10.76
C LEU A 439 -8.37 -20.49 11.22
N ASP A 440 -8.65 -19.57 10.29
CA ASP A 440 -9.52 -18.44 10.52
C ASP A 440 -10.82 -18.60 9.73
N ILE A 441 -11.96 -18.63 10.42
CA ILE A 441 -13.29 -18.62 9.82
C ILE A 441 -14.14 -17.48 10.38
N SER A 442 -13.51 -16.39 10.83
CA SER A 442 -14.16 -15.20 11.39
C SER A 442 -15.26 -14.65 10.47
N CYS A 443 -16.29 -14.03 11.05
CA CYS A 443 -17.50 -13.55 10.38
C CYS A 443 -18.30 -14.60 9.57
N SER A 444 -17.92 -15.88 9.57
CA SER A 444 -18.65 -16.95 8.87
C SER A 444 -19.78 -17.57 9.71
N ARG A 445 -20.80 -18.13 9.05
CA ARG A 445 -21.94 -18.81 9.69
C ARG A 445 -22.10 -20.25 9.23
N TYR A 446 -22.49 -21.15 10.13
CA TYR A 446 -22.82 -22.52 9.79
C TYR A 446 -24.22 -22.64 9.19
N ILE A 447 -24.38 -23.44 8.13
CA ILE A 447 -25.68 -23.81 7.55
C ILE A 447 -25.73 -25.33 7.30
N GLY A 448 -26.79 -25.98 7.79
CA GLY A 448 -27.06 -27.40 7.52
C GLY A 448 -27.59 -28.16 8.74
N ASN A 449 -27.76 -29.47 8.57
CA ASN A 449 -28.23 -30.36 9.63
C ASN A 449 -27.05 -30.93 10.45
N LEU A 450 -27.14 -30.77 11.78
CA LEU A 450 -26.16 -31.22 12.77
C LEU A 450 -25.94 -32.74 12.80
N ASN A 451 -26.84 -33.53 12.20
CA ASN A 451 -26.75 -34.98 12.13
C ASN A 451 -25.80 -35.47 11.03
N HIS A 452 -25.38 -34.59 10.11
CA HIS A 452 -24.38 -34.92 9.09
C HIS A 452 -22.96 -34.49 9.49
N LEU A 453 -22.76 -33.82 10.62
CA LEU A 453 -21.43 -33.45 11.10
C LEU A 453 -20.72 -34.66 11.71
N LYS A 454 -19.49 -34.93 11.26
CA LYS A 454 -18.57 -35.90 11.87
C LYS A 454 -17.57 -35.16 12.75
N SER A 455 -17.56 -35.47 14.04
CA SER A 455 -16.62 -34.89 15.01
C SER A 455 -15.29 -35.65 14.99
N GLU A 456 -14.48 -35.42 13.95
CA GLU A 456 -13.10 -35.90 13.85
C GLU A 456 -12.13 -34.80 14.32
N ARG A 457 -11.06 -35.17 15.05
CA ARG A 457 -10.18 -34.23 15.76
C ARG A 457 -9.16 -33.57 14.83
N MET A 458 -9.00 -32.25 14.92
CA MET A 458 -7.88 -31.55 14.28
C MET A 458 -6.63 -31.61 15.17
N ASN A 459 -5.65 -32.43 14.80
CA ASN A 459 -4.42 -32.62 15.59
C ASN A 459 -3.34 -31.56 15.30
N SER A 460 -3.33 -30.96 14.11
CA SER A 460 -2.32 -29.98 13.66
C SER A 460 -2.61 -28.53 14.08
N LEU A 461 -3.83 -28.24 14.54
CA LEU A 461 -4.31 -26.86 14.71
C LEU A 461 -3.64 -26.16 15.90
N ILE A 462 -2.96 -25.04 15.63
CA ILE A 462 -2.23 -24.19 16.58
C ILE A 462 -2.98 -22.87 16.84
N GLU A 463 -3.60 -22.30 15.80
CA GLU A 463 -4.32 -21.03 15.87
C GLU A 463 -5.76 -21.15 15.35
N LEU A 464 -6.73 -20.65 16.12
CA LEU A 464 -8.15 -20.67 15.76
C LEU A 464 -8.76 -19.25 15.83
N GLY A 465 -9.11 -18.72 14.66
CA GLY A 465 -9.90 -17.50 14.50
C GLY A 465 -11.38 -17.82 14.26
N ILE A 466 -12.24 -17.45 15.20
CA ILE A 466 -13.71 -17.62 15.10
C ILE A 466 -14.46 -16.35 15.57
N SER A 467 -13.84 -15.18 15.42
CA SER A 467 -14.42 -13.91 15.84
C SER A 467 -15.65 -13.55 15.00
N TYR A 468 -16.71 -13.05 15.64
CA TYR A 468 -18.02 -12.73 15.06
C TYR A 468 -18.71 -13.88 14.30
N THR A 469 -18.35 -15.14 14.60
CA THR A 469 -18.95 -16.30 13.92
C THR A 469 -20.30 -16.72 14.50
N TYR A 470 -21.08 -17.40 13.66
CA TYR A 470 -22.27 -18.13 14.10
C TYR A 470 -22.11 -19.63 13.79
N LEU A 471 -21.33 -20.31 14.64
CA LEU A 471 -21.09 -21.76 14.58
C LEU A 471 -22.09 -22.52 15.48
N ASN A 472 -22.14 -23.85 15.33
CA ASN A 472 -22.83 -24.74 16.26
C ASN A 472 -21.84 -25.37 17.26
N TYR A 473 -22.37 -25.94 18.35
CA TYR A 473 -21.55 -26.45 19.45
C TYR A 473 -20.68 -27.66 19.05
N LYS A 474 -21.16 -28.54 18.16
CA LYS A 474 -20.40 -29.71 17.70
C LYS A 474 -19.16 -29.29 16.91
N ILE A 475 -19.27 -28.24 16.10
CA ILE A 475 -18.14 -27.63 15.37
C ILE A 475 -17.13 -27.06 16.35
N LEU A 476 -17.61 -26.21 17.27
CA LEU A 476 -16.73 -25.56 18.23
C LEU A 476 -15.99 -26.57 19.11
N ASN A 477 -16.66 -27.66 19.52
CA ASN A 477 -16.04 -28.75 20.27
C ASN A 477 -14.87 -29.41 19.53
N PHE A 478 -15.06 -29.88 18.28
CA PHE A 478 -13.97 -30.61 17.60
C PHE A 478 -12.77 -29.73 17.23
N LEU A 479 -12.98 -28.41 17.05
CA LEU A 479 -11.91 -27.43 16.84
C LEU A 479 -11.14 -27.12 18.13
N MET A 480 -11.84 -26.95 19.26
CA MET A 480 -11.25 -26.71 20.59
C MET A 480 -10.53 -27.93 21.17
N LEU A 481 -10.80 -29.13 20.65
CA LEU A 481 -10.14 -30.37 21.05
C LEU A 481 -8.68 -30.49 20.58
N SER A 482 -8.08 -29.53 19.86
CA SER A 482 -6.65 -29.63 19.49
C SER A 482 -5.72 -29.49 20.72
N ASN A 483 -4.86 -30.48 20.97
CA ASN A 483 -3.79 -30.40 21.98
C ASN A 483 -2.77 -29.28 21.66
N ASN A 484 -2.62 -28.92 20.39
CA ASN A 484 -1.60 -27.99 19.91
C ASN A 484 -2.08 -26.53 19.86
N LEU A 485 -3.36 -26.28 20.18
CA LEU A 485 -3.95 -24.94 20.19
C LEU A 485 -3.23 -24.05 21.20
N LYS A 486 -2.86 -22.83 20.77
CA LYS A 486 -2.17 -21.81 21.58
C LYS A 486 -2.74 -20.41 21.38
N VAL A 487 -3.33 -20.13 20.21
CA VAL A 487 -3.96 -18.85 19.87
C VAL A 487 -5.45 -19.09 19.62
N LEU A 488 -6.31 -18.35 20.32
CA LEU A 488 -7.76 -18.43 20.18
C LEU A 488 -8.38 -17.03 20.14
N THR A 489 -9.11 -16.71 19.07
CA THR A 489 -9.88 -15.46 18.96
C THR A 489 -11.38 -15.77 18.83
N MET A 490 -12.16 -15.34 19.83
CA MET A 490 -13.60 -15.50 19.92
C MET A 490 -14.31 -14.14 20.07
N ARG A 491 -13.69 -13.05 19.56
CA ARG A 491 -14.22 -11.70 19.74
C ARG A 491 -15.64 -11.61 19.16
N GLY A 492 -16.59 -11.10 19.94
CA GLY A 492 -17.98 -10.91 19.50
C GLY A 492 -18.83 -12.18 19.33
N VAL A 493 -18.35 -13.37 19.72
CA VAL A 493 -19.11 -14.64 19.59
C VAL A 493 -20.35 -14.65 20.52
N ASP A 494 -21.52 -14.96 19.96
CA ASP A 494 -22.80 -15.08 20.70
C ASP A 494 -23.14 -16.54 21.02
N SER A 495 -22.53 -17.05 22.10
CA SER A 495 -22.72 -18.44 22.55
C SER A 495 -24.05 -18.70 23.27
N LEU A 496 -24.86 -17.67 23.57
CA LEU A 496 -26.21 -17.82 24.17
C LEU A 496 -27.16 -18.63 23.29
N ARG A 497 -26.83 -18.77 22.00
CA ARG A 497 -27.57 -19.54 21.00
C ARG A 497 -27.20 -21.04 20.98
N LEU A 498 -26.13 -21.44 21.68
CA LEU A 498 -25.62 -22.82 21.74
C LEU A 498 -26.38 -23.67 22.76
N ARG A 499 -27.69 -23.82 22.53
CA ARG A 499 -28.55 -24.72 23.31
C ARG A 499 -28.02 -26.16 23.23
N HIS A 500 -28.13 -26.90 24.34
CA HIS A 500 -27.70 -28.30 24.48
C HIS A 500 -26.18 -28.55 24.37
N PHE A 501 -25.34 -27.55 24.65
CA PHE A 501 -23.91 -27.77 24.87
C PHE A 501 -23.59 -27.99 26.35
N ASN A 502 -22.95 -29.11 26.68
CA ASN A 502 -22.81 -29.64 28.03
C ASN A 502 -21.43 -30.24 28.38
N GLU A 503 -20.47 -30.30 27.44
CA GLU A 503 -19.16 -30.96 27.62
C GLU A 503 -18.02 -30.13 26.99
N CYS A 504 -17.02 -29.73 27.80
CA CYS A 504 -15.77 -29.06 27.36
C CYS A 504 -14.53 -29.94 27.66
N ASP A 505 -14.73 -31.25 27.73
CA ASP A 505 -13.70 -32.17 28.19
C ASP A 505 -12.53 -32.24 27.21
N ASN A 506 -11.31 -32.29 27.73
CA ASN A 506 -10.05 -32.28 26.98
C ASN A 506 -9.81 -31.02 26.10
N TRP A 507 -10.56 -29.94 26.30
CA TRP A 507 -10.23 -28.63 25.70
C TRP A 507 -8.94 -28.06 26.28
N GLN A 508 -8.16 -27.38 25.44
CA GLN A 508 -6.96 -26.66 25.86
C GLN A 508 -7.30 -25.60 26.92
N ARG A 509 -6.52 -25.55 28.01
CA ARG A 509 -6.64 -24.51 29.06
C ARG A 509 -5.44 -23.55 29.12
N SER A 510 -4.37 -23.81 28.37
CA SER A 510 -3.17 -22.97 28.32
C SER A 510 -3.01 -22.32 26.95
N PHE A 511 -3.05 -20.99 26.90
CA PHE A 511 -2.96 -20.18 25.69
C PHE A 511 -1.77 -19.22 25.75
N GLN A 512 -1.16 -18.96 24.59
CA GLN A 512 -0.28 -17.80 24.42
C GLN A 512 -1.11 -16.54 24.16
N TYR A 513 -2.25 -16.68 23.46
CA TYR A 513 -3.16 -15.59 23.15
C TYR A 513 -4.62 -16.03 23.25
N LEU A 514 -5.42 -15.31 24.03
CA LEU A 514 -6.84 -15.55 24.22
C LEU A 514 -7.63 -14.23 24.14
N ASP A 515 -8.47 -14.08 23.13
CA ASP A 515 -9.40 -12.94 23.00
C ASP A 515 -10.86 -13.41 23.11
N LEU A 516 -11.55 -12.98 24.18
CA LEU A 516 -12.99 -13.22 24.43
C LEU A 516 -13.80 -11.91 24.39
N SER A 517 -13.19 -10.82 23.94
CA SER A 517 -13.76 -9.46 23.93
C SER A 517 -15.11 -9.39 23.22
N ARG A 518 -16.00 -8.50 23.66
CA ARG A 518 -17.37 -8.28 23.13
C ARG A 518 -18.29 -9.52 23.15
N GLY A 519 -17.80 -10.69 23.59
CA GLY A 519 -18.52 -11.96 23.55
C GLY A 519 -19.74 -12.00 24.45
N LYS A 520 -20.69 -12.87 24.11
CA LYS A 520 -21.83 -13.24 24.96
C LYS A 520 -21.66 -14.70 25.37
N LEU A 521 -20.99 -14.91 26.50
CA LEU A 521 -20.75 -16.24 27.07
C LEU A 521 -22.04 -16.77 27.72
N HIS A 522 -22.46 -17.98 27.37
CA HIS A 522 -23.43 -18.77 28.14
C HIS A 522 -22.76 -19.38 29.37
N ASP A 523 -23.52 -19.74 30.41
CA ASP A 523 -22.97 -20.18 31.70
C ASP A 523 -22.01 -21.38 31.61
N PHE A 524 -22.18 -22.25 30.60
CA PHE A 524 -21.28 -23.36 30.36
C PHE A 524 -19.89 -22.91 29.83
N PHE A 525 -19.86 -21.99 28.87
CA PHE A 525 -18.62 -21.36 28.39
C PHE A 525 -17.96 -20.53 29.48
N LEU A 526 -18.77 -19.83 30.27
CA LEU A 526 -18.28 -19.09 31.43
C LEU A 526 -17.61 -20.04 32.43
N THR A 527 -18.27 -21.13 32.82
CA THR A 527 -17.69 -22.15 33.71
C THR A 527 -16.37 -22.72 33.16
N PHE A 528 -16.26 -22.97 31.84
CA PHE A 528 -15.01 -23.40 31.24
C PHE A 528 -13.89 -22.35 31.39
N PHE A 529 -14.12 -21.11 30.93
CA PHE A 529 -13.12 -20.05 30.98
C PHE A 529 -12.84 -19.54 32.41
N SER A 530 -13.77 -19.77 33.34
CA SER A 530 -13.62 -19.48 34.78
C SER A 530 -12.92 -20.57 35.58
N MET A 531 -12.50 -21.70 34.98
CA MET A 531 -11.74 -22.75 35.69
C MET A 531 -10.32 -22.98 35.14
N ASN A 532 -9.30 -22.65 35.95
CA ASN A 532 -7.88 -22.97 35.73
C ASN A 532 -7.34 -22.64 34.30
N ILE A 533 -7.71 -21.48 33.73
CA ILE A 533 -7.14 -21.01 32.45
C ILE A 533 -5.78 -20.35 32.69
N LYS A 534 -4.84 -20.56 31.77
CA LYS A 534 -3.60 -19.81 31.65
C LYS A 534 -3.59 -19.09 30.30
N ALA A 535 -3.23 -17.81 30.28
CA ALA A 535 -3.20 -16.99 29.08
C ALA A 535 -2.11 -15.93 29.19
N GLU A 536 -1.05 -16.00 28.36
CA GLU A 536 0.04 -15.00 28.39
C GLU A 536 -0.45 -13.61 27.93
N VAL A 537 -1.24 -13.57 26.86
CA VAL A 537 -2.02 -12.41 26.41
C VAL A 537 -3.52 -12.71 26.56
N LEU A 538 -4.23 -11.85 27.28
CA LEU A 538 -5.66 -11.98 27.60
C LEU A 538 -6.44 -10.70 27.28
N PHE A 539 -7.37 -10.76 26.33
CA PHE A 539 -8.26 -9.66 25.98
C PHE A 539 -9.71 -9.99 26.34
N LEU A 540 -10.32 -9.13 27.18
CA LEU A 540 -11.69 -9.21 27.68
C LEU A 540 -12.44 -7.89 27.44
N GLU A 541 -12.08 -7.16 26.39
CA GLU A 541 -12.57 -5.81 26.09
C GLU A 541 -14.09 -5.81 25.85
N ASN A 542 -14.82 -4.81 26.34
CA ASN A 542 -16.27 -4.70 26.14
C ASN A 542 -17.09 -5.95 26.53
N LEU A 543 -16.62 -6.79 27.46
CA LEU A 543 -17.35 -7.97 27.91
C LEU A 543 -18.65 -7.55 28.64
N ASN A 544 -19.81 -7.89 28.06
CA ASN A 544 -21.10 -7.25 28.36
C ASN A 544 -21.70 -7.54 29.76
N ARG A 545 -21.01 -8.24 30.66
CA ARG A 545 -21.49 -8.56 32.01
C ARG A 545 -20.33 -8.56 33.02
N THR A 546 -20.38 -7.65 33.98
CA THR A 546 -19.40 -7.53 35.09
C THR A 546 -19.26 -8.82 35.89
N GLY A 547 -20.36 -9.51 36.19
CA GLY A 547 -20.33 -10.82 36.87
C GLY A 547 -19.68 -11.96 36.06
N HIS A 548 -19.55 -11.82 34.74
CA HIS A 548 -18.77 -12.76 33.92
C HIS A 548 -17.28 -12.41 34.00
N LEU A 549 -16.95 -11.12 33.92
CA LEU A 549 -15.59 -10.61 34.08
C LEU A 549 -15.00 -11.00 35.45
N LYS A 550 -15.77 -10.84 36.54
CA LYS A 550 -15.39 -11.25 37.90
C LYS A 550 -15.00 -12.73 37.96
N LYS A 551 -15.88 -13.64 37.52
CA LYS A 551 -15.62 -15.09 37.51
C LYS A 551 -14.44 -15.51 36.62
N ILE A 552 -14.08 -14.74 35.60
CA ILE A 552 -12.89 -15.03 34.77
C ILE A 552 -11.62 -14.54 35.46
N LEU A 553 -11.63 -13.30 35.99
CA LEU A 553 -10.43 -12.70 36.60
C LEU A 553 -10.06 -13.29 37.97
N GLU A 554 -11.00 -13.87 38.72
CA GLU A 554 -10.77 -14.48 40.05
C GLU A 554 -9.75 -15.66 40.06
N GLN A 555 -9.26 -16.08 38.89
CA GLN A 555 -8.37 -17.22 38.70
C GLN A 555 -6.91 -16.97 39.10
N LYS A 556 -6.44 -17.68 40.13
CA LYS A 556 -5.00 -17.81 40.46
C LYS A 556 -4.12 -18.21 39.26
N SER A 557 -4.64 -19.02 38.34
CA SER A 557 -3.91 -19.48 37.15
C SER A 557 -3.62 -18.35 36.14
N LEU A 558 -4.46 -17.30 36.08
CA LEU A 558 -4.18 -16.09 35.30
C LEU A 558 -3.15 -15.20 35.99
N TYR A 559 -3.26 -15.02 37.31
CA TYR A 559 -2.29 -14.24 38.09
C TYR A 559 -0.85 -14.74 37.94
N GLU A 560 -0.70 -16.05 37.69
CA GLU A 560 0.56 -16.77 37.53
C GLU A 560 0.94 -17.05 36.06
N SER A 561 0.23 -16.46 35.08
CA SER A 561 0.56 -16.65 33.64
C SER A 561 0.41 -15.42 32.73
N THR A 562 -0.45 -14.44 33.06
CA THR A 562 -0.74 -13.32 32.17
C THR A 562 0.27 -12.18 32.31
N LYS A 563 0.88 -11.82 31.17
CA LYS A 563 1.74 -10.64 30.99
C LYS A 563 1.00 -9.44 30.41
N LYS A 564 -0.06 -9.68 29.64
CA LYS A 564 -0.79 -8.62 28.94
C LYS A 564 -2.29 -8.77 29.11
N LEU A 565 -2.92 -7.77 29.73
CA LEU A 565 -4.36 -7.74 30.01
C LEU A 565 -5.02 -6.50 29.36
N SER A 566 -6.11 -6.69 28.63
CA SER A 566 -6.98 -5.59 28.18
C SER A 566 -8.42 -5.77 28.65
N LEU A 567 -8.92 -4.80 29.41
CA LEU A 567 -10.31 -4.72 29.90
C LEU A 567 -11.05 -3.49 29.34
N SER A 568 -10.50 -2.89 28.27
CA SER A 568 -10.97 -1.64 27.68
C SER A 568 -12.45 -1.72 27.25
N GLY A 569 -13.28 -0.71 27.54
CA GLY A 569 -14.73 -0.78 27.34
C GLY A 569 -15.53 -1.64 28.31
N CYS A 570 -14.93 -2.12 29.40
CA CYS A 570 -15.67 -2.75 30.52
C CYS A 570 -16.04 -1.72 31.60
N PHE A 571 -16.83 -2.15 32.57
CA PHE A 571 -17.07 -1.44 33.82
C PHE A 571 -16.24 -2.12 34.91
N ILE A 572 -15.42 -1.37 35.65
CA ILE A 572 -14.52 -1.89 36.69
C ILE A 572 -15.05 -1.45 38.06
N SER A 573 -15.79 -2.36 38.72
CA SER A 573 -16.19 -2.23 40.13
C SER A 573 -14.99 -2.44 41.06
N GLU A 574 -15.09 -1.99 42.32
CA GLU A 574 -14.05 -2.12 43.34
C GLU A 574 -13.51 -3.57 43.47
N ASP A 575 -14.40 -4.57 43.55
CA ASP A 575 -14.07 -6.00 43.50
C ASP A 575 -13.08 -6.39 42.38
N LEU A 576 -13.22 -5.78 41.19
CA LEU A 576 -12.40 -6.09 40.03
C LEU A 576 -11.00 -5.47 40.14
N ILE A 577 -10.83 -4.39 40.91
CA ILE A 577 -9.52 -3.78 41.19
C ILE A 577 -8.66 -4.76 42.01
N ASP A 578 -9.24 -5.39 43.03
CA ASP A 578 -8.53 -6.37 43.87
C ASP A 578 -8.06 -7.58 43.04
N TYR A 579 -8.92 -8.15 42.19
CA TYR A 579 -8.52 -9.24 41.28
C TYR A 579 -7.47 -8.80 40.24
N ILE A 580 -7.50 -7.56 39.76
CA ILE A 580 -6.44 -7.03 38.88
C ILE A 580 -5.12 -6.92 39.66
N CYS A 581 -5.14 -6.42 40.90
CA CYS A 581 -3.95 -6.29 41.74
C CYS A 581 -3.30 -7.63 42.12
N GLU A 582 -4.01 -8.76 42.04
CA GLU A 582 -3.44 -10.08 42.31
C GLU A 582 -2.45 -10.59 41.22
N PHE A 583 -2.45 -10.02 40.01
CA PHE A 583 -1.57 -10.46 38.92
C PHE A 583 -0.09 -10.23 39.23
N LYS A 584 0.75 -11.27 39.07
CA LYS A 584 2.16 -11.28 39.48
C LYS A 584 3.16 -10.96 38.38
N PHE A 585 2.76 -11.13 37.12
CA PHE A 585 3.64 -11.06 35.94
C PHE A 585 3.15 -10.04 34.89
N LEU A 586 2.26 -9.13 35.27
CA LEU A 586 1.60 -8.21 34.34
C LEU A 586 2.54 -7.08 33.90
N GLU A 587 3.07 -7.19 32.68
CA GLU A 587 3.96 -6.23 32.03
C GLU A 587 3.17 -5.15 31.25
N HIS A 588 1.94 -5.46 30.80
CA HIS A 588 1.10 -4.56 30.01
C HIS A 588 -0.37 -4.53 30.47
N LEU A 589 -0.89 -3.35 30.82
CA LEU A 589 -2.26 -3.15 31.27
C LEU A 589 -2.99 -2.08 30.42
N TYR A 590 -4.11 -2.48 29.81
CA TYR A 590 -4.96 -1.61 28.98
C TYR A 590 -6.36 -1.50 29.60
N LEU A 591 -6.69 -0.27 30.02
CA LEU A 591 -7.94 0.12 30.69
C LEU A 591 -8.53 1.36 30.03
N PHE A 592 -8.48 1.47 28.70
CA PHE A 592 -8.94 2.67 28.00
C PHE A 592 -10.45 2.65 27.75
N CYS A 593 -11.08 3.83 27.73
CA CYS A 593 -12.50 4.01 27.39
C CYS A 593 -13.44 3.08 28.17
N LEU A 594 -13.41 3.12 29.51
CA LEU A 594 -14.26 2.32 30.38
C LEU A 594 -15.70 2.88 30.46
N LYS A 595 -16.62 2.07 30.97
CA LYS A 595 -18.07 2.36 31.05
C LYS A 595 -18.51 3.06 32.35
N GLN A 596 -17.57 3.66 33.05
CA GLN A 596 -17.78 4.35 34.33
C GLN A 596 -17.44 5.83 34.17
N GLU A 597 -18.18 6.70 34.84
CA GLU A 597 -18.01 8.17 34.74
C GLU A 597 -16.60 8.60 35.14
N PHE A 598 -16.09 8.05 36.24
CA PHE A 598 -14.76 8.36 36.77
C PHE A 598 -13.94 7.09 37.02
N LEU A 599 -12.64 7.17 36.75
CA LEU A 599 -11.69 6.12 37.07
C LEU A 599 -10.95 6.44 38.38
N ASP A 600 -11.29 5.68 39.41
CA ASP A 600 -10.72 5.71 40.76
C ASP A 600 -10.03 4.37 41.01
N LEU A 601 -8.70 4.34 40.82
CA LEU A 601 -7.86 3.15 40.97
C LEU A 601 -6.67 3.49 41.84
N SER A 602 -6.31 2.59 42.77
CA SER A 602 -5.13 2.80 43.63
C SER A 602 -4.16 1.64 43.47
N PHE A 603 -3.17 1.80 42.59
CA PHE A 603 -2.28 0.71 42.19
C PHE A 603 -1.31 0.24 43.29
N PHE A 604 -1.19 0.93 44.43
CA PHE A 604 -0.18 0.65 45.47
C PHE A 604 -0.25 -0.76 46.09
N LYS A 605 -1.37 -1.47 45.97
CA LYS A 605 -1.54 -2.86 46.41
C LYS A 605 -1.19 -3.90 45.33
N CYS A 606 -1.00 -3.49 44.09
CA CYS A 606 -0.88 -4.40 42.96
C CYS A 606 0.48 -5.11 42.90
N LYS A 607 0.47 -6.43 42.74
CA LYS A 607 1.69 -7.27 42.79
C LYS A 607 2.62 -7.08 41.59
N PHE A 608 2.11 -6.49 40.50
CA PHE A 608 2.85 -6.16 39.29
C PHE A 608 3.52 -4.77 39.28
N ILE A 609 3.42 -3.99 40.36
CA ILE A 609 3.77 -2.56 40.36
C ILE A 609 5.24 -2.26 40.00
N SER A 610 6.17 -3.15 40.36
CA SER A 610 7.60 -3.03 40.06
C SER A 610 8.03 -3.64 38.72
N ILE A 611 7.08 -4.16 37.92
CA ILE A 611 7.33 -4.81 36.62
C ILE A 611 6.49 -4.28 35.46
N LEU A 612 5.48 -3.42 35.71
CA LEU A 612 4.64 -2.88 34.65
C LEU A 612 5.43 -1.97 33.70
N VAL A 613 5.44 -2.33 32.42
CA VAL A 613 6.16 -1.61 31.34
C VAL A 613 5.22 -0.71 30.54
N VAL A 614 3.94 -1.08 30.40
CA VAL A 614 2.96 -0.31 29.62
C VAL A 614 1.65 -0.15 30.39
N LEU A 615 1.23 1.10 30.58
CA LEU A 615 -0.07 1.47 31.14
C LEU A 615 -0.84 2.36 30.17
N ASN A 616 -2.07 1.97 29.85
CA ASN A 616 -2.98 2.78 29.02
C ASN A 616 -4.30 3.04 29.75
N LEU A 617 -4.50 4.30 30.17
CA LEU A 617 -5.73 4.80 30.81
C LEU A 617 -6.48 5.81 29.92
N SER A 618 -6.13 5.96 28.63
CA SER A 618 -6.73 6.97 27.74
C SER A 618 -8.27 6.89 27.66
N LYS A 619 -8.93 8.02 27.38
CA LYS A 619 -10.40 8.12 27.24
C LYS A 619 -11.18 7.75 28.52
N ASN A 620 -10.63 8.09 29.69
CA ASN A 620 -11.35 8.01 30.97
C ASN A 620 -11.14 9.33 31.74
N GLU A 621 -12.17 9.84 32.43
CA GLU A 621 -11.97 10.93 33.38
C GLU A 621 -11.30 10.38 34.65
N LEU A 622 -10.08 10.84 34.94
CA LEU A 622 -9.24 10.28 36.01
C LEU A 622 -9.41 11.07 37.31
N LYS A 623 -9.66 10.38 38.42
CA LYS A 623 -9.57 10.99 39.75
C LYS A 623 -8.12 11.29 40.13
N LYS A 624 -7.95 12.20 41.10
CA LYS A 624 -6.64 12.57 41.65
C LYS A 624 -5.91 11.34 42.21
N GLU A 625 -6.63 10.49 42.94
CA GLU A 625 -6.15 9.27 43.58
C GLU A 625 -5.48 8.32 42.57
N THR A 626 -6.06 8.21 41.37
CA THR A 626 -5.49 7.46 40.24
C THR A 626 -4.16 8.04 39.79
N LEU A 627 -4.08 9.34 39.56
CA LEU A 627 -2.83 10.04 39.19
C LEU A 627 -1.77 9.94 40.29
N ASP A 628 -2.17 10.17 41.54
CA ASP A 628 -1.32 10.06 42.72
C ASP A 628 -0.73 8.65 42.87
N SER A 629 -1.41 7.59 42.40
CA SER A 629 -0.89 6.22 42.48
C SER A 629 0.13 5.87 41.38
N LEU A 630 0.23 6.66 40.29
CA LEU A 630 1.16 6.39 39.19
C LEU A 630 2.64 6.48 39.60
N LYS A 631 2.96 7.25 40.66
CA LYS A 631 4.34 7.46 41.14
C LYS A 631 5.07 6.20 41.61
N HIS A 632 4.33 5.12 41.84
CA HIS A 632 4.86 3.86 42.37
C HIS A 632 5.33 2.86 41.28
N PHE A 633 5.20 3.18 39.99
CA PHE A 633 5.71 2.34 38.91
C PHE A 633 7.17 2.66 38.58
N ASP A 634 8.09 1.76 38.95
CA ASP A 634 9.54 1.96 38.75
C ASP A 634 10.05 1.64 37.32
N ARG A 635 9.24 0.95 36.50
CA ARG A 635 9.64 0.41 35.17
C ARG A 635 8.74 0.84 34.02
N LEU A 636 7.92 1.87 34.22
CA LEU A 636 6.86 2.25 33.27
C LEU A 636 7.44 2.95 32.04
N GLU A 637 7.76 2.18 31.01
CA GLU A 637 8.35 2.68 29.76
C GLU A 637 7.34 3.45 28.88
N THR A 638 6.08 3.00 28.85
CA THR A 638 5.00 3.63 28.08
C THR A 638 3.79 4.00 28.94
N LEU A 639 3.47 5.29 28.97
CA LEU A 639 2.30 5.84 29.66
C LEU A 639 1.37 6.56 28.67
N ASN A 640 0.10 6.13 28.60
CA ASN A 640 -0.93 6.78 27.79
C ASN A 640 -2.09 7.30 28.65
N LEU A 641 -2.21 8.63 28.68
CA LEU A 641 -3.28 9.41 29.33
C LEU A 641 -3.97 10.35 28.31
N SER A 642 -3.94 10.04 27.01
CA SER A 642 -4.66 10.85 26.01
C SER A 642 -6.18 10.86 26.26
N ASP A 643 -6.84 11.97 25.94
CA ASP A 643 -8.29 12.16 26.05
C ASP A 643 -8.84 11.91 27.48
N CYS A 644 -8.06 12.21 28.53
CA CYS A 644 -8.41 11.91 29.93
C CYS A 644 -9.08 13.07 30.70
N SER A 645 -9.53 14.12 30.00
CA SER A 645 -10.12 15.34 30.57
C SER A 645 -9.22 16.03 31.62
N LEU A 646 -7.90 15.83 31.55
CA LEU A 646 -6.97 16.37 32.55
C LEU A 646 -6.95 17.90 32.51
N LYS A 647 -7.00 18.49 33.70
CA LYS A 647 -7.00 19.93 33.95
C LYS A 647 -5.56 20.44 34.11
N PRO A 648 -5.31 21.75 33.93
CA PRO A 648 -4.00 22.36 34.16
C PRO A 648 -3.30 21.94 35.46
N GLU A 649 -1.97 21.95 35.41
CA GLU A 649 -1.03 21.51 36.45
C GLU A 649 -0.96 19.99 36.68
N PHE A 650 -1.68 19.16 35.91
CA PHE A 650 -1.67 17.70 36.07
C PHE A 650 -0.28 17.05 35.96
N MET A 651 0.68 17.67 35.25
CA MET A 651 2.04 17.14 35.14
C MET A 651 2.77 17.13 36.49
N SER A 652 2.30 17.87 37.50
CA SER A 652 2.82 17.79 38.88
C SER A 652 2.75 16.38 39.48
N TYR A 653 1.73 15.59 39.13
CA TYR A 653 1.59 14.19 39.55
C TYR A 653 2.52 13.23 38.80
N LEU A 654 2.99 13.62 37.60
CA LEU A 654 3.79 12.79 36.71
C LEU A 654 5.30 13.05 36.82
N CYS A 655 5.70 14.25 37.24
CA CYS A 655 7.10 14.66 37.40
C CYS A 655 7.74 14.17 38.71
N VAL A 656 7.66 12.86 38.94
CA VAL A 656 8.30 12.15 40.06
C VAL A 656 9.53 11.37 39.56
N PRO A 657 10.56 11.12 40.40
CA PRO A 657 11.84 10.54 39.94
C PRO A 657 11.71 9.18 39.23
N SER A 658 10.79 8.32 39.67
CA SER A 658 10.50 7.01 39.07
C SER A 658 10.02 7.13 37.62
N LEU A 659 8.98 7.95 37.37
CA LEU A 659 8.42 8.16 36.03
C LEU A 659 9.36 8.98 35.14
N ILE A 660 10.04 9.99 35.68
CA ILE A 660 11.05 10.79 34.97
C ILE A 660 12.17 9.90 34.39
N ALA A 661 12.62 8.91 35.14
CA ALA A 661 13.68 7.99 34.73
C ALA A 661 13.19 6.83 33.85
N SER A 662 11.94 6.37 33.98
CA SER A 662 11.44 5.18 33.28
C SER A 662 10.66 5.47 31.98
N VAL A 663 9.87 6.55 31.91
CA VAL A 663 8.97 6.79 30.77
C VAL A 663 9.76 7.25 29.54
N ALA A 664 9.76 6.42 28.50
CA ALA A 664 10.33 6.71 27.19
C ALA A 664 9.27 7.04 26.13
N LYS A 665 8.01 6.62 26.33
CA LYS A 665 6.89 6.87 25.40
C LYS A 665 5.69 7.47 26.14
N LEU A 666 5.46 8.76 25.96
CA LEU A 666 4.41 9.52 26.67
C LEU A 666 3.31 10.00 25.70
N LYS A 667 2.04 9.80 26.07
CA LYS A 667 0.88 10.23 25.28
C LYS A 667 -0.12 10.99 26.16
N LEU A 668 -0.35 12.25 25.80
CA LEU A 668 -1.12 13.24 26.55
C LEU A 668 -2.04 14.11 25.67
N SER A 669 -2.18 13.80 24.37
CA SER A 669 -3.09 14.50 23.44
C SER A 669 -4.54 14.52 23.95
N GLY A 670 -5.32 15.54 23.60
CA GLY A 670 -6.71 15.68 24.04
C GLY A 670 -6.93 16.10 25.50
N ASN A 671 -5.89 16.61 26.18
CA ASN A 671 -5.98 17.17 27.55
C ASN A 671 -5.75 18.69 27.56
N ILE A 672 -6.08 19.35 28.68
CA ILE A 672 -5.91 20.80 28.86
C ILE A 672 -4.61 21.07 29.64
N PHE A 673 -3.66 21.76 29.00
CA PHE A 673 -2.36 22.11 29.55
C PHE A 673 -2.34 23.56 30.06
N CYS A 674 -1.44 23.87 31.01
CA CYS A 674 -0.86 25.22 31.14
C CYS A 674 0.62 25.24 30.71
N ALA A 675 1.21 26.44 30.67
CA ALA A 675 2.63 26.63 30.37
C ALA A 675 3.55 25.77 31.24
N SER A 676 3.24 25.65 32.54
CA SER A 676 4.00 24.82 33.48
C SER A 676 3.94 23.32 33.14
N ASP A 677 2.82 22.82 32.59
CA ASP A 677 2.72 21.42 32.14
C ASP A 677 3.60 21.15 30.93
N ILE A 678 3.63 22.07 29.96
CA ILE A 678 4.48 21.95 28.77
C ILE A 678 5.97 21.96 29.17
N PHE A 679 6.37 22.84 30.09
CA PHE A 679 7.72 22.87 30.64
C PHE A 679 8.11 21.54 31.31
N LYS A 680 7.21 20.97 32.12
CA LYS A 680 7.38 19.70 32.84
C LYS A 680 7.58 18.48 31.92
N ILE A 681 7.14 18.51 30.66
CA ILE A 681 7.45 17.44 29.67
C ILE A 681 8.98 17.34 29.48
N GLY A 682 9.69 18.47 29.51
CA GLY A 682 11.16 18.53 29.39
C GLY A 682 11.95 17.97 30.58
N PHE A 683 11.29 17.36 31.57
CA PHE A 683 11.97 16.65 32.67
C PHE A 683 12.19 15.16 32.39
N PHE A 684 11.46 14.56 31.43
CA PHE A 684 11.55 13.12 31.13
C PHE A 684 12.81 12.80 30.33
N ILE A 685 13.88 12.36 31.02
CA ILE A 685 15.22 12.22 30.45
C ILE A 685 15.33 11.19 29.31
N ASN A 686 14.48 10.16 29.34
CA ASN A 686 14.50 9.04 28.38
C ASN A 686 13.40 9.14 27.31
N LEU A 687 12.72 10.29 27.18
CA LEU A 687 11.58 10.50 26.28
C LEU A 687 11.99 10.47 24.80
N VAL A 688 11.74 9.34 24.12
CA VAL A 688 11.97 9.16 22.67
C VAL A 688 10.70 9.31 21.83
N TYR A 689 9.51 9.21 22.44
CA TYR A 689 8.23 9.36 21.76
C TYR A 689 7.27 10.23 22.57
N LEU A 690 6.69 11.26 21.95
CA LEU A 690 5.69 12.14 22.53
C LEU A 690 4.46 12.24 21.62
N SER A 691 3.25 12.08 22.17
CA SER A 691 2.02 12.53 21.53
C SER A 691 1.29 13.57 22.38
N VAL A 692 0.96 14.71 21.80
CA VAL A 692 0.48 15.90 22.51
C VAL A 692 -0.45 16.74 21.63
N THR A 693 -1.33 17.49 22.28
CA THR A 693 -2.14 18.56 21.67
C THR A 693 -1.61 19.86 22.23
N LEU A 694 -1.29 20.83 21.37
CA LEU A 694 -0.78 22.14 21.78
C LEU A 694 -1.80 23.21 21.38
N ASP A 695 -2.32 23.92 22.38
CA ASP A 695 -3.06 25.15 22.15
C ASP A 695 -2.08 26.31 21.91
N ASN A 696 -2.35 27.14 20.90
CA ASN A 696 -1.42 28.18 20.47
C ASN A 696 -1.26 29.32 21.50
N LYS A 697 -2.29 29.60 22.30
CA LYS A 697 -2.18 30.61 23.36
C LYS A 697 -1.34 30.05 24.52
N VAL A 698 -1.66 28.85 24.99
CA VAL A 698 -0.88 28.17 26.05
C VAL A 698 0.58 27.97 25.63
N PHE A 699 0.83 27.70 24.35
CA PHE A 699 2.20 27.59 23.82
C PHE A 699 2.93 28.94 23.72
N ALA A 700 2.24 30.04 23.40
CA ALA A 700 2.82 31.38 23.43
C ALA A 700 3.13 31.85 24.87
N ASP A 701 2.23 31.57 25.83
CA ASP A 701 2.46 31.79 27.26
C ASP A 701 3.70 31.00 27.73
N TYR A 702 3.81 29.73 27.33
CA TYR A 702 4.96 28.86 27.57
C TYR A 702 6.28 29.39 27.01
N LEU A 703 6.31 29.87 25.77
CA LEU A 703 7.53 30.46 25.19
C LEU A 703 7.95 31.76 25.90
N THR A 704 6.97 32.55 26.38
CA THR A 704 7.22 33.77 27.14
C THR A 704 7.88 33.47 28.50
N GLU A 705 7.41 32.44 29.20
CA GLU A 705 7.86 32.07 30.54
C GLU A 705 9.13 31.18 30.55
N TYR A 706 9.19 30.15 29.69
CA TYR A 706 10.20 29.08 29.74
C TYR A 706 11.12 28.99 28.51
N ARG A 707 10.79 29.67 27.40
CA ARG A 707 11.54 29.80 26.14
C ARG A 707 11.81 28.54 25.30
N VAL A 708 12.25 27.42 25.86
CA VAL A 708 12.74 26.25 25.08
C VAL A 708 12.39 24.91 25.72
N LEU A 709 11.88 23.97 24.92
CA LEU A 709 11.48 22.64 25.36
C LEU A 709 12.67 21.67 25.36
N ARG A 710 13.03 21.14 26.53
CA ARG A 710 14.27 20.36 26.74
C ARG A 710 14.09 18.85 26.48
N CYS A 711 13.52 18.49 25.33
CA CYS A 711 13.30 17.09 24.93
C CYS A 711 14.41 16.58 23.99
N MET A 712 15.66 16.57 24.45
CA MET A 712 16.84 16.32 23.59
C MET A 712 16.85 14.95 22.89
N ASN A 713 16.27 13.93 23.53
CA ASN A 713 16.26 12.54 23.04
C ASN A 713 14.99 12.19 22.20
N LEU A 714 14.14 13.18 21.90
CA LEU A 714 12.83 12.94 21.28
C LEU A 714 12.94 12.61 19.79
N GLU A 715 12.80 11.33 19.44
CA GLU A 715 12.89 10.83 18.06
C GLU A 715 11.58 10.93 17.26
N LYS A 716 10.42 10.78 17.91
CA LYS A 716 9.11 10.88 17.23
C LYS A 716 8.10 11.73 17.99
N LEU A 717 7.65 12.80 17.34
CA LEU A 717 6.59 13.69 17.80
C LEU A 717 5.28 13.40 17.06
N VAL A 718 4.16 13.34 17.78
CA VAL A 718 2.82 13.16 17.21
C VAL A 718 1.89 14.27 17.70
N LEU A 719 1.73 15.30 16.87
CA LEU A 719 0.81 16.40 17.14
C LEU A 719 -0.61 15.99 16.76
N VAL A 720 -1.55 16.20 17.68
CA VAL A 720 -2.96 15.83 17.52
C VAL A 720 -3.83 17.05 17.75
N THR A 721 -4.68 17.38 16.78
CA THR A 721 -5.61 18.55 16.81
C THR A 721 -4.93 19.87 17.18
N THR A 722 -3.68 20.07 16.72
CA THR A 722 -2.88 21.28 16.91
C THR A 722 -3.02 22.21 15.70
N ASP A 723 -3.14 23.52 15.92
CA ASP A 723 -3.20 24.52 14.85
C ASP A 723 -1.78 25.07 14.55
N LEU A 724 -1.13 24.63 13.48
CA LEU A 724 0.31 24.80 13.22
C LEU A 724 0.74 26.23 12.85
N ASN A 725 0.92 27.07 13.87
CA ASN A 725 1.49 28.41 13.75
C ASN A 725 3.03 28.39 13.53
N ILE A 726 3.67 29.56 13.50
CA ILE A 726 5.13 29.67 13.31
C ILE A 726 5.93 29.14 14.51
N ASP A 727 5.43 29.33 15.73
CA ASP A 727 6.11 28.95 16.96
C ASP A 727 6.22 27.43 17.13
N ILE A 728 5.16 26.69 16.79
CA ILE A 728 5.15 25.22 16.81
C ILE A 728 6.01 24.65 15.68
N LYS A 729 6.14 25.35 14.54
CA LYS A 729 7.11 24.98 13.49
C LYS A 729 8.55 25.20 13.96
N ASN A 730 8.84 26.32 14.64
CA ASN A 730 10.13 26.59 15.25
C ASN A 730 10.47 25.58 16.35
N LEU A 731 9.49 25.14 17.15
CA LEU A 731 9.65 24.05 18.12
C LEU A 731 10.12 22.76 17.42
N ILE A 732 9.44 22.33 16.36
CA ILE A 732 9.78 21.13 15.59
C ILE A 732 11.22 21.19 15.08
N LEU A 733 11.63 22.33 14.53
CA LEU A 733 12.99 22.57 14.02
C LEU A 733 14.06 22.68 15.13
N SER A 734 13.67 22.93 16.39
CA SER A 734 14.59 23.06 17.53
C SER A 734 14.93 21.74 18.25
N LEU A 735 14.30 20.62 17.86
CA LEU A 735 14.45 19.32 18.54
C LEU A 735 15.55 18.47 17.85
N PRO A 736 16.74 18.30 18.45
CA PRO A 736 17.94 17.88 17.73
C PRO A 736 18.00 16.39 17.33
N SER A 737 17.19 15.52 17.97
CA SER A 737 17.15 14.07 17.66
C SER A 737 15.90 13.65 16.89
N LEU A 738 15.08 14.61 16.43
CA LEU A 738 13.75 14.35 15.87
C LEU A 738 13.86 13.71 14.47
N ARG A 739 13.38 12.46 14.34
CA ARG A 739 13.39 11.67 13.10
C ARG A 739 12.02 11.51 12.43
N SER A 740 10.92 11.77 13.15
CA SER A 740 9.58 11.71 12.55
C SER A 740 8.57 12.63 13.23
N VAL A 741 7.72 13.26 12.42
CA VAL A 741 6.61 14.10 12.90
C VAL A 741 5.31 13.60 12.28
N LYS A 742 4.39 13.09 13.10
CA LYS A 742 3.05 12.72 12.64
C LYS A 742 2.04 13.81 13.00
N LEU A 743 1.20 14.16 12.03
CA LEU A 743 0.16 15.19 12.16
C LEU A 743 -1.22 14.52 12.04
N ILE A 744 -2.03 14.61 13.10
CA ILE A 744 -3.35 13.98 13.18
C ILE A 744 -4.39 15.06 13.43
N ARG A 745 -5.25 15.35 12.44
CA ARG A 745 -6.31 16.37 12.52
C ARG A 745 -5.83 17.79 12.87
N CYS A 746 -4.56 18.08 12.58
CA CYS A 746 -3.96 19.40 12.73
C CYS A 746 -4.37 20.34 11.57
N LYS A 747 -4.49 21.64 11.83
CA LYS A 747 -4.66 22.67 10.79
C LYS A 747 -3.34 23.42 10.54
N ASN A 748 -3.26 24.17 9.44
CA ASN A 748 -2.16 25.08 9.15
C ASN A 748 -2.73 26.50 9.06
N THR A 749 -2.41 27.38 10.02
CA THR A 749 -3.08 28.70 10.15
C THR A 749 -2.57 29.76 9.18
N ASN A 750 -1.50 29.48 8.45
CA ASN A 750 -0.81 30.45 7.61
C ASN A 750 -0.78 29.97 6.15
N GLU A 751 -1.85 30.22 5.41
CA GLU A 751 -1.80 30.26 3.95
C GLU A 751 -1.09 31.55 3.51
N ASN A 752 0.24 31.49 3.36
CA ASN A 752 1.02 32.25 2.37
C ASN A 752 2.52 31.90 2.47
N LYS A 753 3.09 31.38 1.37
CA LYS A 753 4.53 31.32 1.05
C LYS A 753 5.52 30.76 2.10
N TYR A 754 5.29 29.55 2.62
CA TYR A 754 6.39 28.70 3.11
C TYR A 754 6.10 27.22 2.85
N ASP A 755 6.59 26.70 1.72
CA ASP A 755 6.82 25.28 1.53
C ASP A 755 8.02 24.82 2.35
N PHE A 756 8.02 23.55 2.77
CA PHE A 756 9.10 22.98 3.58
C PHE A 756 10.35 22.69 2.72
N HIS A 757 11.24 23.69 2.62
CA HIS A 757 12.57 23.53 2.04
C HIS A 757 13.67 23.89 3.05
N VAL A 758 14.52 22.91 3.36
CA VAL A 758 16.01 22.95 3.36
C VAL A 758 16.55 21.77 4.19
N GLY A 759 17.72 21.26 3.76
CA GLY A 759 18.70 20.42 4.46
C GLY A 759 18.34 19.69 5.77
N GLU A 760 18.51 18.37 5.75
CA GLU A 760 18.54 17.48 6.93
C GLU A 760 17.27 17.55 7.80
N THR A 761 16.19 16.95 7.28
CA THR A 761 14.88 16.87 7.96
C THR A 761 14.54 15.45 8.43
N PRO A 762 13.67 15.30 9.45
CA PRO A 762 13.14 14.01 9.92
C PRO A 762 12.60 13.13 8.78
N GLU A 763 13.07 11.89 8.71
CA GLU A 763 12.85 10.90 7.62
C GLU A 763 11.38 10.63 7.24
N CYS A 764 10.41 10.89 8.13
CA CYS A 764 8.99 10.65 7.86
C CYS A 764 8.06 11.71 8.47
N ILE A 765 7.33 12.44 7.61
CA ILE A 765 6.13 13.21 7.99
C ILE A 765 4.87 12.46 7.52
N GLU A 766 4.14 11.87 8.46
CA GLU A 766 2.87 11.17 8.21
C GLU A 766 1.68 12.10 8.50
N ARG A 767 0.64 12.07 7.65
CA ARG A 767 -0.67 12.72 7.91
C ARG A 767 -1.77 11.66 7.99
N GLU A 768 -2.58 11.71 9.04
CA GLU A 768 -3.79 10.88 9.20
C GLU A 768 -5.00 11.77 9.51
N ASN A 769 -5.91 11.89 8.54
CA ASN A 769 -7.19 12.59 8.67
C ASN A 769 -8.32 11.71 8.12
N ASP A 770 -9.27 11.31 8.98
CA ASP A 770 -10.56 10.78 8.51
C ASP A 770 -11.49 11.91 8.08
N ASN A 771 -12.35 11.59 7.11
CA ASN A 771 -13.49 12.37 6.60
C ASN A 771 -13.20 13.59 5.70
N VAL A 772 -12.96 13.27 4.43
CA VAL A 772 -13.52 13.91 3.22
C VAL A 772 -13.03 15.31 2.83
N LEU A 773 -12.13 15.35 1.83
CA LEU A 773 -12.44 15.61 0.41
C LEU A 773 -11.38 14.84 -0.42
N LYS A 774 -11.66 14.07 -1.47
CA LYS A 774 -12.91 13.76 -2.19
C LYS A 774 -13.58 14.93 -2.93
N CYS A 775 -12.84 15.58 -3.83
CA CYS A 775 -13.42 16.41 -4.90
C CYS A 775 -14.08 15.55 -6.00
N LEU A 776 -15.14 14.81 -5.64
CA LEU A 776 -16.16 14.40 -6.62
C LEU A 776 -17.18 15.53 -6.73
N VAL A 777 -17.29 16.12 -7.91
CA VAL A 777 -18.38 17.06 -8.22
C VAL A 777 -19.63 16.25 -8.60
N GLU A 778 -20.36 15.77 -7.59
CA GLU A 778 -21.75 15.35 -7.77
C GLU A 778 -22.67 16.47 -7.30
N ILE A 779 -23.32 17.13 -8.26
CA ILE A 779 -24.23 18.24 -8.02
C ILE A 779 -25.54 17.69 -7.45
N SER A 780 -25.76 17.88 -6.14
CA SER A 780 -27.08 17.75 -5.53
C SER A 780 -27.78 19.10 -5.54
N GLY A 781 -28.80 19.23 -6.37
CA GLY A 781 -29.56 20.48 -6.49
C GLY A 781 -30.59 20.62 -5.37
N SER A 782 -30.48 21.68 -4.57
CA SER A 782 -31.60 22.22 -3.80
C SER A 782 -32.26 23.34 -4.61
N HIS A 783 -33.53 23.16 -5.00
CA HIS A 783 -34.33 24.29 -5.45
C HIS A 783 -34.57 25.23 -4.27
N ASP A 784 -34.33 26.52 -4.48
CA ASP A 784 -35.33 27.52 -4.11
C ASP A 784 -35.29 28.70 -5.09
N GLU A 785 -36.42 29.39 -5.23
CA GLU A 785 -36.64 30.29 -6.37
C GLU A 785 -36.30 31.75 -6.03
N ASN A 786 -35.55 32.43 -6.91
CA ASN A 786 -35.77 33.83 -7.30
C ASN A 786 -34.88 34.23 -8.49
N LEU A 787 -35.52 34.54 -9.62
CA LEU A 787 -34.88 35.10 -10.82
C LEU A 787 -34.70 36.64 -10.66
N PRO A 788 -33.81 37.32 -11.41
CA PRO A 788 -33.82 37.31 -12.88
C PRO A 788 -32.47 37.03 -13.56
N VAL A 789 -32.57 36.42 -14.74
CA VAL A 789 -31.47 36.19 -15.68
C VAL A 789 -31.18 37.46 -16.49
N THR A 790 -29.90 37.83 -16.60
CA THR A 790 -29.37 38.62 -17.73
C THR A 790 -28.35 37.80 -18.50
N THR A 791 -28.79 37.16 -19.58
CA THR A 791 -27.96 36.48 -20.58
C THR A 791 -27.11 37.49 -21.36
N ILE A 792 -25.87 37.11 -21.75
CA ILE A 792 -25.05 37.59 -22.92
C ILE A 792 -23.55 37.27 -22.68
N PRO A 793 -22.79 36.71 -23.64
CA PRO A 793 -23.08 35.57 -24.52
C PRO A 793 -21.91 34.54 -24.52
N THR A 794 -21.97 33.49 -25.35
CA THR A 794 -20.78 32.66 -25.64
C THR A 794 -19.73 33.45 -26.45
N LEU A 795 -18.57 33.75 -25.87
CA LEU A 795 -17.51 34.50 -26.55
C LEU A 795 -16.52 33.57 -27.28
N ARG A 796 -16.52 33.61 -28.61
CA ARG A 796 -15.57 32.88 -29.47
C ARG A 796 -14.14 33.42 -29.29
N LYS A 797 -13.13 32.54 -29.44
CA LYS A 797 -11.70 32.89 -29.45
C LYS A 797 -11.41 34.08 -30.38
N GLN A 798 -11.04 35.23 -29.83
CA GLN A 798 -10.47 36.36 -30.58
C GLN A 798 -8.93 36.39 -30.44
N LYS A 799 -8.22 36.69 -31.53
CA LYS A 799 -6.79 37.00 -31.48
C LYS A 799 -6.60 38.46 -31.02
N VAL A 800 -6.13 38.66 -29.79
CA VAL A 800 -5.63 39.95 -29.31
C VAL A 800 -4.34 40.32 -30.07
N SER A 801 -4.16 41.59 -30.45
CA SER A 801 -2.99 42.03 -31.21
C SER A 801 -1.72 42.09 -30.34
N ILE A 802 -0.55 42.06 -30.99
CA ILE A 802 0.75 42.16 -30.30
C ILE A 802 0.94 43.53 -29.63
N ASN A 803 0.37 44.60 -30.21
CA ASN A 803 0.52 45.96 -29.70
C ASN A 803 -0.22 46.17 -28.37
N ASP A 804 -1.40 45.55 -28.20
CA ASP A 804 -2.18 45.66 -26.97
C ASP A 804 -1.49 44.97 -25.79
N ARG A 805 -0.85 43.80 -26.04
CA ARG A 805 -0.08 43.07 -25.04
C ARG A 805 1.10 43.88 -24.51
N LYS A 806 1.85 44.54 -25.39
CA LYS A 806 3.00 45.39 -25.02
C LYS A 806 2.57 46.54 -24.11
N ARG A 807 1.46 47.20 -24.45
CA ARG A 807 0.87 48.32 -23.70
C ARG A 807 0.40 47.94 -22.29
N ILE A 808 -0.02 46.69 -22.08
CA ILE A 808 -0.39 46.17 -20.75
C ILE A 808 0.88 45.94 -19.90
N ILE A 809 1.90 45.28 -20.45
CA ILE A 809 3.17 45.03 -19.74
C ILE A 809 3.86 46.35 -19.35
N GLU A 810 3.86 47.34 -20.25
CA GLU A 810 4.41 48.68 -19.97
C GLU A 810 3.67 49.35 -18.79
N LYS A 811 2.32 49.31 -18.78
CA LYS A 811 1.52 49.81 -17.65
C LYS A 811 1.76 49.08 -16.32
N THR A 812 2.04 47.78 -16.34
CA THR A 812 2.36 47.03 -15.10
C THR A 812 3.73 47.41 -14.54
N LEU A 813 4.65 47.90 -15.37
CA LEU A 813 6.01 48.30 -14.98
C LEU A 813 6.14 49.80 -14.65
N GLU A 814 5.20 50.67 -15.07
CA GLU A 814 5.20 52.11 -14.79
C GLU A 814 5.30 52.48 -13.29
N GLY A 815 4.95 51.56 -12.38
CA GLY A 815 5.07 51.76 -10.93
C GLY A 815 6.43 51.41 -10.29
N TYR A 816 7.36 50.77 -11.01
CA TYR A 816 8.59 50.23 -10.42
C TYR A 816 9.86 50.72 -11.13
N SER A 817 10.73 51.43 -10.39
CA SER A 817 12.05 51.77 -10.92
C SER A 817 12.91 50.52 -11.12
N MET A 818 13.37 50.29 -12.34
CA MET A 818 14.31 49.22 -12.69
C MET A 818 15.64 49.32 -11.92
N SER A 819 16.03 50.51 -11.42
CA SER A 819 17.19 50.64 -10.52
C SER A 819 16.93 50.13 -9.10
N ALA A 820 15.68 50.19 -8.62
CA ALA A 820 15.31 49.63 -7.32
C ALA A 820 15.30 48.09 -7.37
N ILE A 821 14.79 47.50 -8.46
CA ILE A 821 14.85 46.05 -8.67
C ILE A 821 16.30 45.56 -8.75
N ALA A 822 17.18 46.28 -9.48
CA ALA A 822 18.61 45.99 -9.52
C ALA A 822 19.27 46.07 -8.12
N SER A 823 18.89 47.06 -7.31
CA SER A 823 19.41 47.25 -5.96
C SER A 823 18.98 46.15 -4.99
N VAL A 824 17.69 45.77 -4.98
CA VAL A 824 17.14 44.74 -4.07
C VAL A 824 17.77 43.37 -4.31
N TYR A 825 17.97 42.98 -5.56
CA TYR A 825 18.51 41.65 -5.91
C TYR A 825 20.03 41.64 -6.16
N ARG A 826 20.71 42.80 -6.10
CA ARG A 826 22.14 42.97 -6.44
C ARG A 826 22.54 42.48 -7.86
N ILE A 827 21.59 42.44 -8.79
CA ILE A 827 21.82 42.01 -10.19
C ILE A 827 22.19 43.23 -11.05
N ASN A 828 23.22 43.10 -11.88
CA ASN A 828 23.62 44.13 -12.85
C ASN A 828 22.42 44.57 -13.72
N PHE A 829 22.17 45.88 -13.76
CA PHE A 829 21.10 46.53 -14.53
C PHE A 829 21.05 46.09 -16.01
N GLN A 830 22.19 45.87 -16.66
CA GLN A 830 22.24 45.37 -18.04
C GLN A 830 21.69 43.94 -18.17
N ARG A 831 21.92 43.08 -17.16
CA ARG A 831 21.40 41.69 -17.12
C ARG A 831 19.88 41.69 -16.96
N ILE A 832 19.32 42.55 -16.10
CA ILE A 832 17.85 42.74 -15.97
C ILE A 832 17.24 43.27 -17.28
N ASN A 833 17.86 44.28 -17.90
CA ASN A 833 17.38 44.85 -19.17
C ASN A 833 17.43 43.81 -20.32
N SER A 834 18.43 42.92 -20.33
CA SER A 834 18.50 41.76 -21.22
C SER A 834 17.37 40.75 -20.97
N ILE A 835 17.08 40.42 -19.70
CA ILE A 835 15.99 39.52 -19.32
C ILE A 835 14.63 40.08 -19.76
N VAL A 836 14.32 41.35 -19.49
CA VAL A 836 13.06 41.98 -19.92
C VAL A 836 12.94 42.00 -21.46
N ARG A 837 14.03 42.26 -22.18
CA ARG A 837 14.08 42.15 -23.65
C ARG A 837 13.88 40.72 -24.17
N ARG A 838 14.30 39.69 -23.43
CA ARG A 838 13.98 38.28 -23.77
C ARG A 838 12.51 37.95 -23.51
N TYR A 839 11.95 38.33 -22.36
CA TYR A 839 10.53 38.10 -22.06
C TYR A 839 9.58 38.73 -23.08
N LEU A 840 9.84 39.98 -23.48
CA LEU A 840 9.10 40.68 -24.55
C LEU A 840 9.21 39.99 -25.93
N LYS A 841 10.16 39.07 -26.13
CA LYS A 841 10.42 38.39 -27.40
C LYS A 841 9.89 36.94 -27.45
N ILE A 842 9.64 36.31 -26.31
CA ILE A 842 9.25 34.89 -26.20
C ILE A 842 7.73 34.73 -26.01
N GLY A 843 7.04 35.70 -25.39
CA GLY A 843 5.57 35.81 -25.46
C GLY A 843 4.77 34.69 -24.77
N LEU A 844 5.39 33.97 -23.82
CA LEU A 844 4.72 33.00 -22.96
C LEU A 844 3.71 33.69 -22.03
N VAL A 845 2.68 32.93 -21.63
CA VAL A 845 1.51 33.36 -20.85
C VAL A 845 1.48 32.55 -19.54
N PHE A 846 1.09 33.21 -18.46
CA PHE A 846 0.62 32.57 -17.22
C PHE A 846 -0.89 32.36 -17.31
#